data_AF-A0A062XVG0-F1
#
_entry.id   AF-A0A062XVG0-F1
#
_cell.length_a   1.000
_cell.length_b   1.000
_cell.length_c   1.000
_cell.angle_alpha   90.00
_cell.angle_beta   90.00
_cell.angle_gamma   90.00
#
_symmetry.space_group_name_H-M   'P 1'
#
loop_
_entity.id
_entity.type
_entity.pdbx_description
1 polymer ?
#
loop_
_entity_poly.entity_id
_entity_poly.type
_entity_poly.pdbx_seq_one_letter_code
_entity_poly.pdbx_strand_id
1 'polypeptide(L)'
;MAQELDPEHLRFFCPDGWIPGDSSYDIPKATGIVGQERGVSALEFGLGIDSPGFNVFVTGLVGTGKMTAVELHLRKLSRGGPPPDDLAYVFNFQAPERPQLLRLRAGAGSVLRERMAALVRELGRWLPALLTSPEVQKLLEERIEDLQQKQAQLLREFEAEVQKAGFTLVQVQAGTVTHPEILAVVEGRPVSMEKLLRLAGEGKFPEDQLQRLSETHQRLTAELQQVVNQVVAIGAEIQEKAVELRRAIVQPRLQQGLAAIAKAVGDPRVEPYLQQAGEDLLANLQAFLEAEPSEETLVRYAVNLVVDNSQTQGRPVVVETDPSVPNLLGTVEARLMDGAHATSDHTRIRAGSLARANGGFLVLNALDVLSEPGAWPVLKRALRHQQVVIRPRETLFALSGQTLQPEPIDLRVKVVMLGDRALFDALYEVDEEFGKIFKVLADFDRDIPLGKKEVHDFLSVMAKIVEEEKLPPLDREGMKALVEEGVRLGGPRRRLTARFSDVADVLREAGFMAKKEGASVVSAPHIAAAVAARRARFSLPEEKLLQFMVDHLLVVQTEGQAVGQVNGLAVYDLGYFAFGLPGRVTARVSLGTEGVVNIEREARLSGRTHDKGVLILTGFLRGTFALSVPLSMQASIAFEQSYGGVEGDSASSAEVYAILSALSGLPLRQDLAVTGSVDQHGNVQAIGGVNQKIEGFFSLCKVRGLSGSQGVIIPQANVPDLHLSPEVVDAVRAGRFHVYAVSHVSEGLELLTGVPAGKRDEAGRYPEGTVFGLCQTRLEEMAETLRRFRH
;
A
#
# COMPACT_ATOMS: atom_id res chain seq x y z
N MET A 1 -31.55 37.85 -22.94
CA MET A 1 -30.63 38.34 -23.99
C MET A 1 -29.24 37.91 -23.57
N ALA A 2 -28.40 37.49 -24.52
CA ALA A 2 -27.02 37.10 -24.22
C ALA A 2 -26.27 38.25 -23.52
N GLN A 3 -25.55 37.93 -22.45
CA GLN A 3 -24.75 38.90 -21.71
C GLN A 3 -23.32 38.87 -22.22
N GLU A 4 -22.83 39.98 -22.76
CA GLU A 4 -21.40 40.14 -23.01
C GLU A 4 -20.66 40.37 -21.68
N LEU A 5 -19.53 39.69 -21.48
CA LEU A 5 -18.79 39.72 -20.22
C LEU A 5 -17.70 40.78 -20.23
N ASP A 6 -17.69 41.63 -19.20
CA ASP A 6 -16.62 42.59 -18.98
C ASP A 6 -15.28 41.89 -18.65
N PRO A 7 -14.12 42.49 -18.99
CA PRO A 7 -12.79 41.91 -18.72
C PRO A 7 -12.56 41.46 -17.27
N GLU A 8 -13.16 42.14 -16.30
CA GLU A 8 -13.05 41.86 -14.86
C GLU A 8 -13.73 40.53 -14.47
N HIS A 9 -14.68 40.05 -15.28
CA HIS A 9 -15.37 38.78 -15.06
C HIS A 9 -14.65 37.58 -15.68
N LEU A 10 -13.65 37.81 -16.55
CA LEU A 10 -12.97 36.77 -17.32
C LEU A 10 -11.83 36.07 -16.56
N ARG A 11 -11.39 36.66 -15.45
CA ARG A 11 -10.29 36.15 -14.65
C ARG A 11 -10.45 36.56 -13.19
N PHE A 12 -9.98 35.69 -12.29
CA PHE A 12 -9.81 36.08 -10.90
C PHE A 12 -8.54 36.91 -10.73
N PHE A 13 -8.70 38.13 -10.20
CA PHE A 13 -7.60 38.99 -9.78
C PHE A 13 -7.49 38.96 -8.26
N CYS A 14 -6.30 38.69 -7.73
CA CYS A 14 -6.09 38.64 -6.28
C CYS A 14 -6.23 40.04 -5.67
N PRO A 15 -7.16 40.28 -4.71
CA PRO A 15 -7.29 41.59 -4.09
C PRO A 15 -6.05 42.00 -3.29
N ASP A 16 -5.61 43.26 -3.40
CA ASP A 16 -4.41 43.76 -2.72
C ASP A 16 -4.42 43.54 -1.20
N GLY A 17 -5.59 43.67 -0.58
CA GLY A 17 -5.77 43.47 0.86
C GLY A 17 -5.71 42.02 1.34
N TRP A 18 -5.52 41.05 0.43
CA TRP A 18 -5.37 39.63 0.75
C TRP A 18 -3.92 39.18 0.89
N ILE A 19 -2.96 40.02 0.48
CA ILE A 19 -1.53 39.69 0.62
C ILE A 19 -1.01 40.22 1.99
N PRO A 20 -0.44 39.35 2.85
CA PRO A 20 -0.08 39.71 4.22
C PRO A 20 1.20 40.54 4.39
N GLY A 21 2.01 40.73 3.35
CA GLY A 21 3.31 41.43 3.44
C GLY A 21 3.87 41.85 2.07
N ASP A 22 5.04 42.48 2.08
CA ASP A 22 5.72 42.93 0.85
C ASP A 22 6.73 41.90 0.34
N SER A 23 7.23 41.02 1.21
CA SER A 23 8.08 39.89 0.86
C SER A 23 7.51 38.56 1.40
N SER A 24 7.77 37.46 0.70
CA SER A 24 7.48 36.12 1.20
C SER A 24 8.22 35.78 2.51
N TYR A 25 9.31 36.48 2.84
CA TYR A 25 10.00 36.32 4.13
C TYR A 25 9.27 36.95 5.31
N ASP A 26 8.36 37.90 5.05
CA ASP A 26 7.54 38.53 6.10
C ASP A 26 6.38 37.62 6.53
N ILE A 27 6.13 36.55 5.79
CA ILE A 27 5.00 35.65 6.00
C ILE A 27 5.35 34.59 7.06
N PRO A 28 4.53 34.43 8.12
CA PRO A 28 4.66 33.33 9.05
C PRO A 28 4.58 31.98 8.32
N LYS A 29 5.54 31.10 8.53
CA LYS A 29 5.65 29.82 7.80
C LYS A 29 4.68 28.78 8.35
N ALA A 30 4.16 27.95 7.46
CA ALA A 30 3.25 26.87 7.84
C ALA A 30 3.91 25.85 8.80
N THR A 31 3.35 25.68 10.00
CA THR A 31 3.79 24.66 10.98
C THR A 31 3.00 23.35 10.89
N GLY A 32 1.93 23.32 10.10
CA GLY A 32 1.02 22.18 9.95
C GLY A 32 0.51 22.04 8.53
N ILE A 33 -0.51 21.19 8.35
CA ILE A 33 -1.16 20.99 7.06
C ILE A 33 -2.22 22.06 6.85
N VAL A 34 -2.17 22.71 5.70
CA VAL A 34 -3.04 23.83 5.35
C VAL A 34 -4.25 23.35 4.56
N GLY A 35 -5.43 23.85 4.93
CA GLY A 35 -6.66 23.71 4.14
C GLY A 35 -7.23 22.29 4.03
N GLN A 36 -6.78 21.37 4.90
CA GLN A 36 -7.17 19.95 4.88
C GLN A 36 -7.82 19.53 6.21
N GLU A 37 -8.65 20.39 6.79
CA GLU A 37 -9.23 20.21 8.13
C GLU A 37 -9.96 18.87 8.29
N ARG A 38 -10.75 18.45 7.28
CA ARG A 38 -11.45 17.16 7.30
C ARG A 38 -10.48 15.97 7.31
N GLY A 39 -9.48 15.97 6.43
CA GLY A 39 -8.50 14.90 6.33
C GLY A 39 -7.64 14.79 7.59
N VAL A 40 -7.21 15.94 8.13
CA VAL A 40 -6.46 16.02 9.39
C VAL A 40 -7.29 15.54 10.57
N SER A 41 -8.52 16.03 10.72
CA SER A 41 -9.41 15.62 11.82
C SER A 41 -9.72 14.12 11.80
N ALA A 42 -9.98 13.55 10.61
CA ALA A 42 -10.18 12.10 10.46
C ALA A 42 -8.90 11.30 10.80
N LEU A 43 -7.73 11.80 10.40
CA LEU A 43 -6.45 11.18 10.76
C LEU A 43 -6.22 11.23 12.28
N GLU A 44 -6.42 12.37 12.93
CA GLU A 44 -6.32 12.52 14.39
C GLU A 44 -7.29 11.59 15.12
N PHE A 45 -8.55 11.53 14.68
CA PHE A 45 -9.57 10.64 15.21
C PHE A 45 -9.15 9.15 15.11
N GLY A 46 -8.73 8.72 13.92
CA GLY A 46 -8.37 7.33 13.69
C GLY A 46 -7.09 6.88 14.40
N LEU A 47 -6.10 7.77 14.49
CA LEU A 47 -4.85 7.52 15.23
C LEU A 47 -5.04 7.58 16.75
N GLY A 48 -6.02 8.35 17.24
CA GLY A 48 -6.31 8.50 18.67
C GLY A 48 -7.14 7.36 19.29
N ILE A 49 -7.88 6.59 18.49
CA ILE A 49 -8.67 5.46 18.98
C ILE A 49 -7.82 4.19 19.05
N ASP A 50 -7.78 3.50 20.19
CA ASP A 50 -7.05 2.23 20.34
C ASP A 50 -7.87 0.98 19.97
N SER A 51 -9.15 1.13 19.61
CA SER A 51 -10.06 0.02 19.32
C SER A 51 -9.74 -0.71 18.00
N PRO A 52 -10.02 -2.03 17.91
CA PRO A 52 -9.77 -2.82 16.71
C PRO A 52 -10.61 -2.35 15.50
N GLY A 53 -10.00 -2.40 14.32
CA GLY A 53 -10.62 -2.00 13.05
C GLY A 53 -10.66 -0.49 12.78
N PHE A 54 -10.16 0.33 13.70
CA PHE A 54 -9.97 1.78 13.46
C PHE A 54 -8.63 2.08 12.78
N ASN A 55 -8.21 1.26 11.82
CA ASN A 55 -7.09 1.61 10.95
C ASN A 55 -7.51 2.74 10.02
N VAL A 56 -6.54 3.54 9.59
CA VAL A 56 -6.80 4.74 8.79
C VAL A 56 -6.40 4.47 7.36
N PHE A 57 -7.33 4.72 6.43
CA PHE A 57 -7.01 4.81 5.02
C PHE A 57 -6.95 6.30 4.64
N VAL A 58 -5.85 6.73 4.05
CA VAL A 58 -5.58 8.12 3.71
C VAL A 58 -5.66 8.27 2.19
N THR A 59 -6.62 9.07 1.72
CA THR A 59 -6.84 9.35 0.30
C THR A 59 -6.51 10.79 -0.07
N GLY A 60 -6.31 11.02 -1.36
CA GLY A 60 -6.15 12.34 -1.98
C GLY A 60 -5.23 12.25 -3.19
N LEU A 61 -5.00 13.34 -3.90
CA LEU A 61 -4.08 13.36 -5.04
C LEU A 61 -2.61 13.39 -4.61
N VAL A 62 -1.70 13.13 -5.55
CA VAL A 62 -0.26 13.39 -5.32
C VAL A 62 -0.08 14.89 -5.12
N GLY A 63 0.81 15.28 -4.19
CA GLY A 63 1.09 16.69 -3.94
C GLY A 63 0.17 17.40 -2.94
N THR A 64 -0.85 16.73 -2.38
CA THR A 64 -1.75 17.33 -1.36
C THR A 64 -1.19 17.28 0.08
N GLY A 65 0.06 16.83 0.25
CA GLY A 65 0.73 16.81 1.56
C GLY A 65 0.34 15.65 2.49
N LYS A 66 -0.32 14.58 1.98
CA LYS A 66 -0.76 13.42 2.77
C LYS A 66 0.36 12.76 3.58
N MET A 67 1.50 12.50 2.94
CA MET A 67 2.67 11.90 3.62
C MET A 67 3.19 12.81 4.72
N THR A 68 3.35 14.10 4.42
CA THR A 68 3.73 15.11 5.40
C THR A 68 2.75 15.16 6.57
N ALA A 69 1.45 15.03 6.30
CA ALA A 69 0.41 15.00 7.33
C ALA A 69 0.55 13.79 8.24
N VAL A 70 0.68 12.60 7.64
CA VAL A 70 0.87 11.34 8.36
C VAL A 70 2.14 11.40 9.20
N GLU A 71 3.28 11.78 8.62
CA GLU A 71 4.54 11.89 9.35
C GLU A 71 4.47 12.88 10.52
N LEU A 72 3.87 14.06 10.32
CA LEU A 72 3.79 15.09 11.35
C LEU A 72 2.93 14.65 12.53
N HIS A 73 1.81 13.96 12.28
CA HIS A 73 0.94 13.43 13.35
C HIS A 73 1.57 12.22 14.03
N LEU A 74 2.15 11.29 13.25
CA LEU A 74 2.83 10.12 13.81
C LEU A 74 4.04 10.52 14.65
N ARG A 75 4.83 11.54 14.26
CA ARG A 75 5.95 12.07 15.08
C ARG A 75 5.48 12.69 16.41
N LYS A 76 4.30 13.30 16.45
CA LYS A 76 3.71 13.83 17.69
C LYS A 76 3.27 12.68 18.60
N LEU A 77 2.58 11.69 18.03
CA LEU A 77 2.04 10.55 18.78
C LEU A 77 3.12 9.54 19.20
N SER A 78 4.18 9.37 18.41
CA SER A 78 5.28 8.46 18.71
C SER A 78 6.01 8.83 20.00
N ARG A 79 6.07 10.13 20.32
CA ARG A 79 6.69 10.63 21.56
C ARG A 79 5.86 10.37 22.82
N GLY A 80 4.62 9.87 22.69
CA GLY A 80 3.74 9.58 23.80
C GLY A 80 3.79 8.11 24.23
N GLY A 81 3.64 7.85 25.54
CA GLY A 81 3.53 6.50 26.12
C GLY A 81 4.88 5.81 26.42
N PRO A 82 4.88 4.70 27.18
CA PRO A 82 6.07 3.90 27.40
C PRO A 82 6.47 3.13 26.12
N PRO A 83 7.77 2.81 25.95
CA PRO A 83 8.20 1.94 24.86
C PRO A 83 7.56 0.55 24.98
N PRO A 84 7.26 -0.11 23.84
CA PRO A 84 6.74 -1.48 23.86
C PRO A 84 7.78 -2.46 24.40
N ASP A 85 7.29 -3.65 24.79
CA ASP A 85 8.14 -4.75 25.24
C ASP A 85 9.10 -5.23 24.13
N ASP A 86 10.29 -5.67 24.53
CA ASP A 86 11.17 -6.50 23.72
C ASP A 86 10.50 -7.85 23.43
N LEU A 87 10.68 -8.34 22.21
CA LEU A 87 10.18 -9.64 21.78
C LEU A 87 11.35 -10.57 21.49
N ALA A 88 11.41 -11.70 22.20
CA ALA A 88 12.46 -12.70 22.01
C ALA A 88 11.87 -14.10 21.88
N TYR A 89 12.35 -14.87 20.91
CA TYR A 89 12.07 -16.31 20.84
C TYR A 89 13.16 -17.09 21.56
N VAL A 90 12.73 -18.05 22.37
CA VAL A 90 13.60 -18.98 23.09
C VAL A 90 13.22 -20.42 22.76
N PHE A 91 14.14 -21.33 23.00
CA PHE A 91 13.87 -22.76 22.83
C PHE A 91 12.78 -23.20 23.80
N ASN A 92 11.87 -24.03 23.30
CA ASN A 92 10.83 -24.64 24.11
C ASN A 92 11.25 -26.08 24.45
N PHE A 93 11.60 -26.30 25.72
CA PHE A 93 12.13 -27.58 26.19
C PHE A 93 11.11 -28.73 26.15
N GLN A 94 9.82 -28.42 26.11
CA GLN A 94 8.75 -29.43 26.04
C GLN A 94 8.31 -29.72 24.59
N ALA A 95 8.35 -28.70 23.73
CA ALA A 95 7.96 -28.79 22.32
C ALA A 95 8.97 -28.04 21.44
N PRO A 96 10.12 -28.65 21.10
CA PRO A 96 11.21 -28.02 20.34
C PRO A 96 10.80 -27.37 19.01
N GLU A 97 9.77 -27.90 18.37
CA GLU A 97 9.20 -27.40 17.13
C GLU A 97 8.36 -26.12 17.31
N ARG A 98 8.06 -25.73 18.55
CA ARG A 98 7.28 -24.54 18.92
C ARG A 98 8.07 -23.58 19.81
N PRO A 99 9.01 -22.79 19.24
CA PRO A 99 9.74 -21.77 19.97
C PRO A 99 8.82 -20.86 20.79
N GLN A 100 9.15 -20.67 22.06
CA GLN A 100 8.35 -19.90 23.02
C GLN A 100 8.65 -18.40 22.86
N LEU A 101 7.61 -17.57 22.93
CA LEU A 101 7.74 -16.11 22.85
C LEU A 101 7.85 -15.50 24.26
N LEU A 102 8.98 -14.83 24.53
CA LEU A 102 9.16 -13.98 25.70
C LEU A 102 8.85 -12.52 25.35
N ARG A 103 8.05 -11.89 26.22
CA ARG A 103 7.70 -10.46 26.18
C ARG A 103 8.33 -9.80 27.41
N LEU A 104 9.39 -9.03 27.21
CA LEU A 104 10.20 -8.45 28.29
C LEU A 104 10.20 -6.93 28.20
N ARG A 105 10.43 -6.22 29.30
CA ARG A 105 10.51 -4.74 29.26
C ARG A 105 11.59 -4.30 28.28
N ALA A 106 11.38 -3.15 27.65
CA ALA A 106 12.35 -2.58 26.71
C ALA A 106 13.78 -2.61 27.27
N GLY A 107 14.70 -3.23 26.51
CA GLY A 107 16.11 -3.43 26.88
C GLY A 107 16.43 -4.65 27.74
N ALA A 108 15.44 -5.25 28.42
CA ALA A 108 15.65 -6.42 29.25
C ALA A 108 15.96 -7.68 28.41
N GLY A 109 15.48 -7.74 27.16
CA GLY A 109 15.76 -8.83 26.23
C GLY A 109 17.22 -8.90 25.81
N SER A 110 17.86 -7.74 25.60
CA SER A 110 19.30 -7.67 25.28
C SER A 110 20.14 -8.17 26.45
N VAL A 111 19.80 -7.76 27.68
CA VAL A 111 20.46 -8.22 28.91
C VAL A 111 20.32 -9.73 29.07
N LEU A 112 19.12 -10.28 28.88
CA LEU A 112 18.88 -11.72 28.97
C LEU A 112 19.75 -12.49 27.97
N ARG A 113 19.79 -12.05 26.70
CA ARG A 113 20.58 -12.68 25.64
C ARG A 113 22.07 -12.76 26.00
N GLU A 114 22.64 -11.66 26.47
CA GLU A 114 24.06 -11.60 26.84
C GLU A 114 24.36 -12.48 28.06
N ARG A 115 23.50 -12.42 29.08
CA ARG A 115 23.70 -13.16 30.34
C ARG A 115 23.51 -14.66 30.18
N MET A 116 22.54 -15.11 29.37
CA MET A 116 22.37 -16.54 29.05
C MET A 116 23.56 -17.07 28.26
N ALA A 117 24.02 -16.33 27.25
CA ALA A 117 25.21 -16.72 26.48
C ALA A 117 26.46 -16.84 27.36
N ALA A 118 26.63 -15.92 28.32
CA ALA A 118 27.73 -15.99 29.29
C ALA A 118 27.60 -17.22 30.21
N LEU A 119 26.42 -17.49 30.77
CA LEU A 119 26.19 -18.63 31.67
C LEU A 119 26.52 -19.96 31.01
N VAL A 120 26.06 -20.19 29.77
CA VAL A 120 26.26 -21.45 29.03
C VAL A 120 27.75 -21.66 28.74
N ARG A 121 28.48 -20.61 28.37
CA ARG A 121 29.94 -20.67 28.16
C ARG A 121 30.71 -20.89 29.46
N GLU A 122 30.28 -20.24 30.55
CA GLU A 122 30.88 -20.47 31.87
C GLU A 122 30.68 -21.91 32.31
N LEU A 123 29.47 -22.47 32.17
CA LEU A 123 29.15 -23.87 32.48
C LEU A 123 30.10 -24.84 31.76
N GLY A 124 30.30 -24.67 30.45
CA GLY A 124 31.23 -25.50 29.68
C GLY A 124 32.69 -25.42 30.17
N ARG A 125 33.09 -24.34 30.83
CA ARG A 125 34.45 -24.18 31.39
C ARG A 125 34.60 -24.76 32.78
N TRP A 126 33.66 -24.46 33.69
CA TRP A 126 33.81 -24.85 35.10
C TRP A 126 33.23 -26.22 35.43
N LEU A 127 32.26 -26.73 34.66
CA LEU A 127 31.64 -28.03 34.93
C LEU A 127 32.62 -29.20 34.77
N PRO A 128 33.42 -29.31 33.68
CA PRO A 128 34.43 -30.36 33.57
C PRO A 128 35.46 -30.28 34.70
N ALA A 129 35.90 -29.07 35.06
CA ALA A 129 36.86 -28.84 36.13
C ALA A 129 36.31 -29.22 37.52
N LEU A 130 35.02 -28.96 37.78
CA LEU A 130 34.39 -29.33 39.04
C LEU A 130 34.22 -30.86 39.15
N LEU A 131 33.76 -31.51 38.09
CA LEU A 131 33.47 -32.95 38.12
C LEU A 131 34.74 -33.81 38.13
N THR A 132 35.87 -33.27 37.66
CA THR A 132 37.18 -33.93 37.74
C THR A 132 37.98 -33.57 39.00
N SER A 133 37.41 -32.76 39.91
CA SER A 133 38.08 -32.41 41.17
C SER A 133 38.22 -33.62 42.10
N PRO A 134 39.35 -33.76 42.83
CA PRO A 134 39.56 -34.87 43.77
C PRO A 134 38.46 -35.00 44.82
N GLU A 135 37.92 -33.87 45.30
CA GLU A 135 36.86 -33.84 46.30
C GLU A 135 35.55 -34.44 45.78
N VAL A 136 35.17 -34.11 44.53
CA VAL A 136 33.95 -34.62 43.90
C VAL A 136 34.11 -36.09 43.50
N GLN A 137 35.29 -36.49 43.02
CA GLN A 137 35.58 -37.90 42.71
C GLN A 137 35.50 -38.78 43.95
N LYS A 138 36.04 -38.32 45.08
CA LYS A 138 35.94 -39.05 46.36
C LYS A 138 34.49 -39.20 46.83
N LEU A 139 33.67 -38.13 46.74
CA LEU A 139 32.25 -38.20 47.09
C LEU A 139 31.47 -39.16 46.18
N LEU A 140 31.82 -39.22 44.89
CA LEU A 140 31.24 -40.19 43.95
C LEU A 140 31.60 -41.62 44.34
N GLU A 141 32.88 -41.89 44.63
CA GLU A 141 33.37 -43.19 45.10
C GLU A 141 32.63 -43.63 46.37
N GLU A 142 32.59 -42.78 47.41
CA GLU A 142 31.86 -43.06 48.66
C GLU A 142 30.36 -43.34 48.43
N ARG A 143 29.73 -42.67 47.45
CA ARG A 143 28.29 -42.81 47.18
C ARG A 143 27.92 -44.12 46.47
N ILE A 144 28.86 -44.70 45.72
CA ILE A 144 28.66 -45.93 44.94
C ILE A 144 29.40 -47.13 45.53
N GLU A 145 30.22 -46.94 46.57
CA GLU A 145 31.06 -47.98 47.19
C GLU A 145 30.26 -49.22 47.59
N ASP A 146 29.15 -49.05 48.33
CA ASP A 146 28.30 -50.18 48.77
C ASP A 146 27.76 -50.99 47.57
N LEU A 147 27.40 -50.31 46.48
CA LEU A 147 26.90 -50.95 45.26
C LEU A 147 28.02 -51.67 44.50
N GLN A 148 29.21 -51.07 44.43
CA GLN A 148 30.40 -51.70 43.84
C GLN A 148 30.84 -52.91 44.64
N GLN A 149 30.82 -52.84 45.97
CA GLN A 149 31.11 -53.96 46.86
C GLN A 149 30.08 -55.08 46.68
N LYS A 150 28.79 -54.75 46.60
CA LYS A 150 27.71 -55.71 46.34
C LYS A 150 27.84 -56.36 44.96
N GLN A 151 28.18 -55.60 43.92
CA GLN A 151 28.47 -56.11 42.57
C GLN A 151 29.65 -57.08 42.59
N ALA A 152 30.75 -56.71 43.25
CA ALA A 152 31.93 -57.56 43.40
C ALA A 152 31.68 -58.79 44.27
N GLN A 153 30.79 -58.71 45.26
CA GLN A 153 30.40 -59.85 46.10
C GLN A 153 29.56 -60.86 45.31
N LEU A 154 28.54 -60.40 44.57
CA LEU A 154 27.71 -61.27 43.72
C LEU A 154 28.54 -62.07 42.71
N LEU A 155 29.51 -61.41 42.07
CA LEU A 155 30.41 -62.07 41.13
C LEU A 155 31.31 -63.09 41.83
N ARG A 156 31.86 -62.75 43.01
CA ARG A 156 32.71 -63.66 43.79
C ARG A 156 31.95 -64.87 44.33
N GLU A 157 30.72 -64.68 44.80
CA GLU A 157 29.85 -65.76 45.29
C GLU A 157 29.48 -66.71 44.15
N PHE A 158 29.11 -66.17 42.98
CA PHE A 158 28.82 -66.97 41.81
C PHE A 158 30.05 -67.72 41.29
N GLU A 159 31.22 -67.07 41.23
CA GLU A 159 32.48 -67.72 40.84
C GLU A 159 32.84 -68.88 41.78
N ALA A 160 32.62 -68.72 43.09
CA ALA A 160 32.85 -69.78 44.07
C ALA A 160 31.88 -70.96 43.90
N GLU A 161 30.59 -70.71 43.59
CA GLU A 161 29.60 -71.76 43.31
C GLU A 161 29.92 -72.52 42.01
N VAL A 162 30.33 -71.79 40.97
CA VAL A 162 30.81 -72.36 39.70
C VAL A 162 32.02 -73.28 39.94
N GLN A 163 32.99 -72.85 40.75
CA GLN A 163 34.17 -73.66 41.11
C GLN A 163 33.82 -74.91 41.93
N LYS A 164 32.92 -74.81 42.93
CA LYS A 164 32.47 -75.96 43.73
C LYS A 164 31.75 -77.01 42.89
N ALA A 165 31.04 -76.60 41.85
CA ALA A 165 30.34 -77.48 40.92
C ALA A 165 31.27 -78.14 39.87
N GLY A 166 32.59 -77.85 39.91
CA GLY A 166 33.56 -78.40 38.96
C GLY A 166 33.61 -77.64 37.63
N PHE A 167 33.19 -76.38 37.61
CA PHE A 167 33.25 -75.49 36.45
C PHE A 167 34.14 -74.27 36.73
N THR A 168 34.45 -73.47 35.72
CA THR A 168 35.11 -72.17 35.88
C THR A 168 34.47 -71.15 34.95
N LEU A 169 34.49 -69.88 35.37
CA LEU A 169 33.98 -68.75 34.59
C LEU A 169 35.14 -68.11 33.82
N VAL A 170 35.03 -68.06 32.50
CA VAL A 170 36.03 -67.41 31.65
C VAL A 170 35.40 -66.32 30.81
N GLN A 171 36.16 -65.28 30.47
CA GLN A 171 35.73 -64.24 29.55
C GLN A 171 36.11 -64.67 28.13
N VAL A 172 35.12 -64.90 27.28
CA VAL A 172 35.34 -65.28 25.88
C VAL A 172 34.98 -64.09 24.99
N GLN A 173 35.87 -63.78 24.05
CA GLN A 173 35.71 -62.66 23.13
C GLN A 173 35.09 -63.14 21.83
N ALA A 174 33.89 -62.66 21.53
CA ALA A 174 33.17 -62.92 20.28
C ALA A 174 33.06 -61.59 19.50
N GLY A 175 34.03 -61.30 18.63
CA GLY A 175 34.11 -60.02 17.92
C GLY A 175 34.52 -58.86 18.84
N THR A 176 33.74 -57.77 18.86
CA THR A 176 33.98 -56.58 19.71
C THR A 176 33.36 -56.70 21.11
N VAL A 177 32.66 -57.81 21.42
CA VAL A 177 31.96 -57.98 22.70
C VAL A 177 32.57 -59.14 23.49
N THR A 178 32.80 -58.90 24.79
CA THR A 178 33.30 -59.90 25.74
C THR A 178 32.13 -60.40 26.58
N HIS A 179 31.92 -61.72 26.64
CA HIS A 179 30.87 -62.31 27.46
C HIS A 179 31.44 -63.43 28.36
N PRO A 180 30.91 -63.57 29.59
CA PRO A 180 31.29 -64.66 30.47
C PRO A 180 30.71 -66.00 29.98
N GLU A 181 31.55 -67.02 29.89
CA GLU A 181 31.17 -68.39 29.55
C GLU A 181 31.58 -69.34 30.68
N ILE A 182 30.73 -70.35 30.94
CA ILE A 182 30.99 -71.38 31.95
C ILE A 182 31.60 -72.61 31.27
N LEU A 183 32.82 -72.97 31.65
CA LEU A 183 33.53 -74.16 31.15
C LEU A 183 33.67 -75.22 32.24
N ALA A 184 33.55 -76.50 31.89
CA ALA A 184 33.74 -77.60 32.84
C ALA A 184 35.24 -77.82 33.12
N VAL A 185 35.60 -78.16 34.35
CA VAL A 185 36.98 -78.49 34.74
C VAL A 185 37.12 -80.01 34.75
N VAL A 186 37.82 -80.54 33.74
CA VAL A 186 38.11 -81.97 33.60
C VAL A 186 39.62 -82.16 33.65
N GLU A 187 40.10 -83.03 34.55
CA GLU A 187 41.54 -83.26 34.81
C GLU A 187 42.33 -81.96 35.09
N GLY A 188 41.69 -81.00 35.76
CA GLY A 188 42.31 -79.70 36.10
C GLY A 188 42.41 -78.72 34.93
N ARG A 189 41.79 -78.99 33.78
CA ARG A 189 41.75 -78.09 32.62
C ARG A 189 40.31 -77.63 32.30
N PRO A 190 40.08 -76.35 31.97
CA PRO A 190 38.81 -75.88 31.46
C PRO A 190 38.53 -76.45 30.06
N VAL A 191 37.36 -77.06 29.87
CA VAL A 191 36.91 -77.67 28.63
C VAL A 191 35.47 -77.24 28.35
N SER A 192 35.17 -76.84 27.10
CA SER A 192 33.81 -76.46 26.72
C SER A 192 32.89 -77.68 26.64
N MET A 193 31.59 -77.45 26.88
CA MET A 193 30.58 -78.51 26.79
C MET A 193 30.49 -79.11 25.38
N GLU A 194 30.70 -78.32 24.33
CA GLU A 194 30.74 -78.79 22.95
C GLU A 194 31.88 -79.80 22.72
N LYS A 195 33.05 -79.56 23.32
CA LYS A 195 34.20 -80.47 23.22
C LYS A 195 33.99 -81.75 24.03
N LEU A 196 33.31 -81.69 25.18
CA LEU A 196 32.94 -82.87 25.97
C LEU A 196 31.89 -83.74 25.25
N LEU A 197 30.91 -83.13 24.58
CA LEU A 197 29.93 -83.84 23.74
C LEU A 197 30.60 -84.61 22.59
N ARG A 198 31.61 -84.01 21.94
CA ARG A 198 32.39 -84.71 20.90
C ARG A 198 33.21 -85.89 21.46
N LEU A 199 33.85 -85.71 22.62
CA LEU A 199 34.65 -86.76 23.27
C LEU A 199 33.79 -87.96 23.74
N ALA A 200 32.54 -87.71 24.14
CA ALA A 200 31.60 -88.77 24.49
C ALA A 200 31.13 -89.56 23.26
N GLY A 201 30.83 -88.88 22.13
CA GLY A 201 30.50 -89.54 20.86
C GLY A 201 31.64 -90.40 20.27
N GLU A 202 32.89 -90.15 20.67
CA GLU A 202 34.07 -90.96 20.35
C GLU A 202 34.34 -92.10 21.37
N GLY A 203 33.48 -92.29 22.38
CA GLY A 203 33.63 -93.30 23.44
C GLY A 203 34.73 -93.02 24.47
N LYS A 204 35.30 -91.81 24.46
CA LYS A 204 36.44 -91.40 25.32
C LYS A 204 36.01 -90.64 26.58
N PHE A 205 34.71 -90.45 26.79
CA PHE A 205 34.16 -89.82 27.98
C PHE A 205 32.88 -90.53 28.41
N PRO A 206 32.69 -90.87 29.71
CA PRO A 206 31.51 -91.62 30.16
C PRO A 206 30.21 -90.83 29.93
N GLU A 207 29.21 -91.45 29.30
CA GLU A 207 27.91 -90.82 29.02
C GLU A 207 27.18 -90.38 30.31
N ASP A 208 27.23 -91.21 31.36
CA ASP A 208 26.64 -90.89 32.68
C ASP A 208 27.25 -89.64 33.32
N GLN A 209 28.55 -89.41 33.09
CA GLN A 209 29.27 -88.25 33.61
C GLN A 209 28.98 -86.99 32.79
N LEU A 210 28.81 -87.14 31.48
CA LEU A 210 28.41 -86.07 30.56
C LEU A 210 27.00 -85.57 30.87
N GLN A 211 26.06 -86.47 31.14
CA GLN A 211 24.68 -86.11 31.45
C GLN A 211 24.59 -85.27 32.73
N ARG A 212 25.30 -85.67 33.79
CA ARG A 212 25.39 -84.89 35.05
C ARG A 212 26.05 -83.52 34.87
N LEU A 213 27.12 -83.45 34.08
CA LEU A 213 27.77 -82.17 33.75
C LEU A 213 26.86 -81.27 32.91
N SER A 214 26.10 -81.83 31.97
CA SER A 214 25.15 -81.07 31.13
C SER A 214 24.01 -80.47 31.95
N GLU A 215 23.38 -81.25 32.84
CA GLU A 215 22.32 -80.77 33.73
C GLU A 215 22.84 -79.68 34.69
N THR A 216 24.05 -79.87 35.22
CA THR A 216 24.71 -78.87 36.09
C THR A 216 25.08 -77.61 35.32
N HIS A 217 25.59 -77.73 34.09
CA HIS A 217 25.92 -76.60 33.21
C HIS A 217 24.69 -75.79 32.82
N GLN A 218 23.57 -76.44 32.49
CA GLN A 218 22.32 -75.75 32.19
C GLN A 218 21.80 -74.96 33.40
N ARG A 219 21.86 -75.55 34.61
CA ARG A 219 21.49 -74.86 35.85
C ARG A 219 22.39 -73.64 36.11
N LEU A 220 23.71 -73.82 36.05
CA LEU A 220 24.68 -72.73 36.27
C LEU A 220 24.57 -71.64 35.20
N THR A 221 24.22 -71.98 33.97
CA THR A 221 24.00 -71.01 32.88
C THR A 221 22.74 -70.17 33.15
N ALA A 222 21.67 -70.78 33.65
CA ALA A 222 20.47 -70.05 34.08
C ALA A 222 20.75 -69.13 35.29
N GLU A 223 21.55 -69.59 36.25
CA GLU A 223 22.01 -68.78 37.39
C GLU A 223 22.93 -67.63 36.95
N LEU A 224 23.86 -67.86 36.01
CA LEU A 224 24.71 -66.82 35.42
C LEU A 224 23.86 -65.72 34.77
N GLN A 225 22.81 -66.10 34.05
CA GLN A 225 21.90 -65.11 33.45
C GLN A 225 21.21 -64.26 34.53
N GLN A 226 20.83 -64.84 35.67
CA GLN A 226 20.27 -64.08 36.79
C GLN A 226 21.31 -63.16 37.42
N VAL A 227 22.55 -63.63 37.63
CA VAL A 227 23.65 -62.82 38.18
C VAL A 227 24.00 -61.67 37.22
N VAL A 228 24.08 -61.92 35.91
CA VAL A 228 24.32 -60.87 34.90
C VAL A 228 23.21 -59.83 34.92
N ASN A 229 21.93 -60.24 35.01
CA ASN A 229 20.81 -59.30 35.11
C ASN A 229 20.91 -58.44 36.39
N GLN A 230 21.32 -59.03 37.52
CA GLN A 230 21.53 -58.29 38.77
C GLN A 230 22.72 -57.32 38.67
N VAL A 231 23.81 -57.72 38.01
CA VAL A 231 24.98 -56.87 37.76
C VAL A 231 24.63 -55.69 36.85
N VAL A 232 23.83 -55.92 35.80
CA VAL A 232 23.32 -54.85 34.93
C VAL A 232 22.41 -53.90 35.71
N ALA A 233 21.52 -54.42 36.56
CA ALA A 233 20.64 -53.60 37.40
C ALA A 233 21.44 -52.75 38.40
N ILE A 234 22.43 -53.32 39.09
CA ILE A 234 23.34 -52.58 39.97
C ILE A 234 24.15 -51.54 39.18
N GLY A 235 24.59 -51.87 37.96
CA GLY A 235 25.25 -50.93 37.07
C GLY A 235 24.36 -49.72 36.71
N ALA A 236 23.07 -49.95 36.47
CA ALA A 236 22.10 -48.88 36.26
C ALA A 236 21.89 -48.03 37.53
N GLU A 237 21.77 -48.66 38.70
CA GLU A 237 21.67 -47.95 40.00
C GLU A 237 22.92 -47.11 40.30
N ILE A 238 24.13 -47.60 39.94
CA ILE A 238 25.38 -46.83 40.07
C ILE A 238 25.33 -45.59 39.19
N GLN A 239 24.89 -45.71 37.93
CA GLN A 239 24.76 -44.57 37.02
C GLN A 239 23.70 -43.58 37.52
N GLU A 240 22.56 -44.06 38.01
CA GLU A 240 21.50 -43.23 38.58
C GLU A 240 22.02 -42.43 39.78
N LYS A 241 22.65 -43.08 40.76
CA LYS A 241 23.24 -42.40 41.93
C LYS A 241 24.34 -41.41 41.53
N ALA A 242 25.14 -41.72 40.50
CA ALA A 242 26.16 -40.81 39.99
C ALA A 242 25.53 -39.55 39.35
N VAL A 243 24.46 -39.70 38.57
CA VAL A 243 23.71 -38.58 37.97
C VAL A 243 23.05 -37.73 39.07
N GLU A 244 22.41 -38.35 40.07
CA GLU A 244 21.81 -37.66 41.21
C GLU A 244 22.83 -36.83 41.99
N LEU A 245 23.99 -37.40 42.31
CA LEU A 245 25.04 -36.70 43.04
C LEU A 245 25.62 -35.53 42.24
N ARG A 246 25.89 -35.74 40.94
CA ARG A 246 26.34 -34.67 40.04
C ARG A 246 25.32 -33.53 39.99
N ARG A 247 24.03 -33.86 39.87
CA ARG A 247 22.95 -32.87 39.90
C ARG A 247 22.94 -32.10 41.21
N ALA A 248 23.03 -32.77 42.36
CA ALA A 248 23.04 -32.14 43.67
C ALA A 248 24.24 -31.20 43.89
N ILE A 249 25.41 -31.54 43.35
CA ILE A 249 26.63 -30.70 43.45
C ILE A 249 26.52 -29.46 42.55
N VAL A 250 25.98 -29.61 41.35
CA VAL A 250 25.90 -28.53 40.34
C VAL A 250 24.75 -27.56 40.63
N GLN A 251 23.64 -28.06 41.17
CA GLN A 251 22.40 -27.31 41.35
C GLN A 251 22.56 -25.99 42.11
N PRO A 252 23.27 -25.89 43.27
CA PRO A 252 23.38 -24.63 44.00
C PRO A 252 24.05 -23.52 43.19
N ARG A 253 25.15 -23.85 42.49
CA ARG A 253 25.90 -22.89 41.68
C ARG A 253 25.12 -22.48 40.43
N LEU A 254 24.42 -23.42 39.80
CA LEU A 254 23.55 -23.13 38.67
C LEU A 254 22.38 -22.21 39.08
N GLN A 255 21.71 -22.51 40.19
CA GLN A 255 20.62 -21.67 40.71
C GLN A 255 21.11 -20.27 41.08
N GLN A 256 22.31 -20.13 41.65
CA GLN A 256 22.93 -18.84 41.90
C GLN A 256 23.16 -18.05 40.60
N GLY A 257 23.66 -18.72 39.55
CA GLY A 257 23.83 -18.13 38.22
C GLY A 257 22.50 -17.64 37.63
N LEU A 258 21.48 -18.49 37.62
CA LEU A 258 20.15 -18.15 37.11
C LEU A 258 19.49 -17.01 37.91
N ALA A 259 19.63 -17.00 39.24
CA ALA A 259 19.14 -15.91 40.08
C ALA A 259 19.85 -14.58 39.78
N ALA A 260 21.16 -14.60 39.48
CA ALA A 260 21.88 -13.43 39.04
C ALA A 260 21.38 -12.91 37.68
N ILE A 261 21.00 -13.80 36.75
CA ILE A 261 20.36 -13.42 35.49
C ILE A 261 19.01 -12.77 35.75
N ALA A 262 18.12 -13.41 36.53
CA ALA A 262 16.81 -12.86 36.86
C ALA A 262 16.91 -11.45 37.45
N LYS A 263 17.85 -11.25 38.38
CA LYS A 263 18.12 -9.93 38.99
C LYS A 263 18.65 -8.90 37.97
N ALA A 264 19.54 -9.32 37.07
CA ALA A 264 20.11 -8.43 36.04
C ALA A 264 19.07 -8.00 35.00
N VAL A 265 18.17 -8.92 34.60
CA VAL A 265 17.08 -8.65 33.67
C VAL A 265 16.02 -7.75 34.32
N GLY A 266 15.72 -7.95 35.60
CA GLY A 266 14.81 -7.08 36.36
C GLY A 266 13.35 -7.14 35.90
N ASP A 267 12.94 -8.22 35.23
CA ASP A 267 11.59 -8.47 34.76
C ASP A 267 11.12 -9.88 35.19
N PRO A 268 10.08 -10.01 36.04
CA PRO A 268 9.63 -11.30 36.57
C PRO A 268 9.11 -12.25 35.48
N ARG A 269 8.74 -11.74 34.30
CA ARG A 269 8.25 -12.55 33.17
C ARG A 269 9.30 -13.53 32.63
N VAL A 270 10.57 -13.34 32.97
CA VAL A 270 11.67 -14.23 32.56
C VAL A 270 11.83 -15.46 33.47
N GLU A 271 11.33 -15.40 34.71
CA GLU A 271 11.57 -16.42 35.73
C GLU A 271 11.09 -17.82 35.33
N PRO A 272 9.89 -18.01 34.72
CA PRO A 272 9.44 -19.32 34.30
C PRO A 272 10.37 -19.97 33.27
N TYR A 273 10.92 -19.18 32.33
CA TYR A 273 11.88 -19.67 31.35
C TYR A 273 13.21 -20.04 32.01
N LEU A 274 13.72 -19.22 32.94
CA LEU A 274 14.97 -19.53 33.64
C LEU A 274 14.86 -20.79 34.50
N GLN A 275 13.68 -21.04 35.10
CA GLN A 275 13.43 -22.29 35.82
C GLN A 275 13.47 -23.49 34.88
N GLN A 276 12.75 -23.44 33.75
CA GLN A 276 12.74 -24.51 32.76
C GLN A 276 14.13 -24.77 32.17
N ALA A 277 14.87 -23.70 31.83
CA ALA A 277 16.24 -23.81 31.35
C ALA A 277 17.17 -24.42 32.42
N GLY A 278 16.99 -24.07 33.69
CA GLY A 278 17.74 -24.66 34.79
C GLY A 278 17.46 -26.15 34.99
N GLU A 279 16.21 -26.57 34.89
CA GLU A 279 15.82 -27.99 34.95
C GLU A 279 16.40 -28.78 33.76
N ASP A 280 16.33 -28.24 32.55
CA ASP A 280 16.90 -28.87 31.34
C ASP A 280 18.44 -28.94 31.38
N LEU A 281 19.11 -27.89 31.88
CA LEU A 281 20.56 -27.89 32.08
C LEU A 281 20.99 -28.98 33.07
N LEU A 282 20.25 -29.18 34.17
CA LEU A 282 20.52 -30.22 35.16
C LEU A 282 20.26 -31.63 34.61
N ALA A 283 19.27 -31.78 33.72
CA ALA A 283 19.00 -33.05 33.05
C ALA A 283 20.08 -33.40 32.01
N ASN A 284 20.68 -32.40 31.37
CA ASN A 284 21.60 -32.59 30.24
C ASN A 284 23.05 -32.17 30.55
N LEU A 285 23.51 -32.38 31.78
CA LEU A 285 24.88 -32.02 32.20
C LEU A 285 25.97 -32.69 31.34
N GLN A 286 25.68 -33.85 30.74
CA GLN A 286 26.63 -34.58 29.89
C GLN A 286 27.05 -33.78 28.65
N ALA A 287 26.16 -32.95 28.10
CA ALA A 287 26.44 -32.09 26.94
C ALA A 287 27.51 -31.02 27.21
N PHE A 288 27.88 -30.81 28.48
CA PHE A 288 28.82 -29.79 28.94
C PHE A 288 30.14 -30.40 29.47
N LEU A 289 30.36 -31.70 29.30
CA LEU A 289 31.58 -32.39 29.74
C LEU A 289 32.73 -32.29 28.73
N GLU A 290 32.43 -31.96 27.47
CA GLU A 290 33.43 -31.77 26.42
C GLU A 290 34.14 -30.40 26.56
N ALA A 291 35.33 -30.26 25.98
CA ALA A 291 36.17 -29.07 26.13
C ALA A 291 35.49 -27.77 25.65
N GLU A 292 34.61 -27.87 24.65
CA GLU A 292 33.73 -26.78 24.22
C GLU A 292 32.31 -27.33 23.99
N PRO A 293 31.25 -26.63 24.44
CA PRO A 293 29.87 -27.01 24.14
C PRO A 293 29.61 -27.02 22.63
N SER A 294 28.89 -28.03 22.14
CA SER A 294 28.50 -28.11 20.73
C SER A 294 27.66 -26.91 20.26
N GLU A 295 27.66 -26.62 18.96
CA GLU A 295 26.81 -25.57 18.37
C GLU A 295 25.32 -25.79 18.72
N GLU A 296 24.86 -27.04 18.71
CA GLU A 296 23.50 -27.41 19.12
C GLU A 296 23.19 -27.05 20.58
N THR A 297 24.14 -27.28 21.49
CA THR A 297 23.99 -26.93 22.91
C THR A 297 23.95 -25.41 23.10
N LEU A 298 24.79 -24.67 22.39
CA LEU A 298 24.78 -23.21 22.43
C LEU A 298 23.48 -22.63 21.88
N VAL A 299 22.97 -23.17 20.76
CA VAL A 299 21.70 -22.76 20.15
C VAL A 299 20.53 -23.05 21.09
N ARG A 300 20.48 -24.23 21.73
CA ARG A 300 19.39 -24.64 22.64
C ARG A 300 19.11 -23.63 23.76
N TYR A 301 20.13 -22.96 24.29
CA TYR A 301 19.98 -21.95 25.35
C TYR A 301 20.15 -20.51 24.85
N ALA A 302 20.29 -20.31 23.54
CA ALA A 302 20.37 -18.99 22.94
C ALA A 302 19.01 -18.28 22.98
N VAL A 303 19.05 -16.96 23.19
CA VAL A 303 17.87 -16.10 23.18
C VAL A 303 17.87 -15.28 21.89
N ASN A 304 16.86 -15.48 21.06
CA ASN A 304 16.71 -14.74 19.81
C ASN A 304 15.87 -13.49 20.01
N LEU A 305 16.53 -12.36 20.31
CA LEU A 305 15.87 -11.06 20.39
C LEU A 305 15.49 -10.59 18.98
N VAL A 306 14.21 -10.73 18.62
CA VAL A 306 13.70 -10.42 17.27
C VAL A 306 13.18 -8.98 17.15
N VAL A 307 12.76 -8.37 18.25
CA VAL A 307 12.45 -6.93 18.35
C VAL A 307 13.12 -6.38 19.59
N ASP A 308 14.05 -5.46 19.41
CA ASP A 308 14.77 -4.74 20.45
C ASP A 308 14.24 -3.29 20.54
N ASN A 309 13.62 -2.96 21.67
CA ASN A 309 13.05 -1.63 21.93
C ASN A 309 13.90 -0.80 22.91
N SER A 310 15.15 -1.20 23.18
CA SER A 310 16.05 -0.49 24.12
C SER A 310 16.30 0.97 23.75
N GLN A 311 16.28 1.30 22.45
CA GLN A 311 16.48 2.66 21.93
C GLN A 311 15.16 3.32 21.47
N THR A 312 14.03 2.63 21.60
CA THR A 312 12.73 3.13 21.16
C THR A 312 12.22 4.16 22.17
N GLN A 313 11.90 5.36 21.68
CA GLN A 313 11.27 6.41 22.49
C GLN A 313 9.77 6.44 22.19
N GLY A 314 8.96 5.98 23.13
CA GLY A 314 7.50 5.91 23.01
C GLY A 314 7.02 4.86 21.99
N ARG A 315 6.03 5.20 21.17
CA ARG A 315 5.39 4.26 20.23
C ARG A 315 6.18 4.17 18.91
N PRO A 316 6.50 2.97 18.41
CA PRO A 316 7.26 2.82 17.17
C PRO A 316 6.44 3.27 15.96
N VAL A 317 7.12 3.84 14.96
CA VAL A 317 6.55 4.17 13.66
C VAL A 317 7.39 3.46 12.60
N VAL A 318 6.79 2.48 11.94
CA VAL A 318 7.44 1.71 10.88
C VAL A 318 6.79 2.09 9.55
N VAL A 319 7.61 2.48 8.58
CA VAL A 319 7.19 2.66 7.19
C VAL A 319 7.69 1.45 6.42
N GLU A 320 6.80 0.68 5.83
CA GLU A 320 7.15 -0.48 5.01
C GLU A 320 6.88 -0.15 3.54
N THR A 321 7.97 -0.06 2.77
CA THR A 321 7.95 0.28 1.34
C THR A 321 7.95 -0.95 0.44
N ASP A 322 8.26 -2.13 0.98
CA ASP A 322 8.25 -3.40 0.26
C ASP A 322 7.46 -4.45 1.06
N PRO A 323 6.11 -4.42 0.99
CA PRO A 323 5.24 -5.19 1.86
C PRO A 323 5.11 -6.67 1.45
N SER A 324 6.21 -7.34 1.12
CA SER A 324 6.27 -8.79 0.92
C SER A 324 5.80 -9.54 2.16
N VAL A 325 5.20 -10.73 1.97
CA VAL A 325 4.77 -11.59 3.09
C VAL A 325 5.86 -11.78 4.17
N PRO A 326 7.14 -12.07 3.85
CA PRO A 326 8.19 -12.18 4.86
C PRO A 326 8.55 -10.82 5.50
N ASN A 327 8.47 -9.70 4.77
CA ASN A 327 8.70 -8.38 5.35
C ASN A 327 7.57 -7.99 6.30
N LEU A 328 6.31 -8.32 5.99
CA LEU A 328 5.14 -8.02 6.82
C LEU A 328 5.08 -8.89 8.09
N LEU A 329 5.06 -10.22 7.92
CA LEU A 329 4.88 -11.16 9.02
C LEU A 329 6.18 -11.51 9.74
N GLY A 330 7.30 -11.52 9.01
CA GLY A 330 8.53 -12.18 9.43
C GLY A 330 8.71 -13.53 8.73
N THR A 331 9.88 -14.13 8.91
CA THR A 331 10.22 -15.41 8.30
C THR A 331 11.13 -16.22 9.21
N VAL A 332 11.17 -17.52 8.97
CA VAL A 332 12.18 -18.43 9.54
C VAL A 332 13.24 -18.68 8.45
N GLU A 333 14.48 -18.27 8.68
CA GLU A 333 15.58 -18.49 7.74
C GLU A 333 16.03 -19.97 7.77
N ALA A 334 16.40 -20.51 6.61
CA ALA A 334 16.92 -21.86 6.46
C ALA A 334 18.45 -21.84 6.26
N ARG A 335 19.14 -22.85 6.81
CA ARG A 335 20.53 -23.17 6.45
C ARG A 335 20.52 -24.38 5.53
N LEU A 336 21.17 -24.25 4.38
CA LEU A 336 21.43 -25.40 3.50
C LEU A 336 22.62 -26.18 4.06
N MET A 337 22.40 -27.46 4.37
CA MET A 337 23.48 -28.39 4.70
C MET A 337 23.89 -29.20 3.47
N ASP A 338 25.10 -29.78 3.51
CA ASP A 338 25.59 -30.66 2.44
C ASP A 338 24.59 -31.80 2.20
N GLY A 339 24.16 -31.97 0.94
CA GLY A 339 23.15 -32.95 0.55
C GLY A 339 21.70 -32.43 0.45
N ALA A 340 21.49 -31.12 0.24
CA ALA A 340 20.18 -30.49 -0.05
C ALA A 340 19.13 -30.54 1.08
N HIS A 341 19.55 -30.78 2.33
CA HIS A 341 18.66 -30.72 3.48
C HIS A 341 18.71 -29.33 4.12
N ALA A 342 17.55 -28.66 4.18
CA ALA A 342 17.40 -27.36 4.81
C ALA A 342 17.02 -27.54 6.29
N THR A 343 17.87 -27.07 7.21
CA THR A 343 17.61 -27.07 8.66
C THR A 343 17.39 -25.64 9.18
N SER A 344 16.69 -25.50 10.31
CA SER A 344 16.46 -24.22 10.97
C SER A 344 16.24 -24.40 12.47
N ASP A 345 16.41 -23.32 13.21
CA ASP A 345 16.30 -23.26 14.67
C ASP A 345 15.66 -21.92 15.10
N HIS A 346 15.32 -21.76 16.38
CA HIS A 346 14.63 -20.56 16.85
C HIS A 346 15.47 -19.28 16.75
N THR A 347 16.80 -19.37 16.62
CA THR A 347 17.69 -18.20 16.42
C THR A 347 17.64 -17.64 15.01
N ARG A 348 17.00 -18.36 14.08
CA ARG A 348 16.80 -17.97 12.68
C ARG A 348 15.44 -17.32 12.42
N ILE A 349 14.64 -17.12 13.46
CA ILE A 349 13.37 -16.38 13.36
C ILE A 349 13.67 -14.89 13.20
N ARG A 350 13.03 -14.26 12.20
CA ARG A 350 13.11 -12.81 11.94
C ARG A 350 11.74 -12.18 12.06
N ALA A 351 11.65 -11.08 12.78
CA ALA A 351 10.42 -10.29 12.89
C ALA A 351 10.16 -9.45 11.63
N GLY A 352 8.89 -9.42 11.20
CA GLY A 352 8.42 -8.51 10.15
C GLY A 352 8.07 -7.11 10.68
N SER A 353 7.64 -6.24 9.78
CA SER A 353 7.25 -4.87 10.05
C SER A 353 6.03 -4.77 10.96
N LEU A 354 5.10 -5.74 10.93
CA LEU A 354 3.98 -5.79 11.88
C LEU A 354 4.46 -6.00 13.32
N ALA A 355 5.42 -6.91 13.53
CA ALA A 355 5.99 -7.16 14.85
C ALA A 355 6.86 -5.98 15.32
N ARG A 356 7.63 -5.36 14.43
CA ARG A 356 8.42 -4.14 14.74
C ARG A 356 7.53 -2.93 15.07
N ALA A 357 6.36 -2.82 14.45
CA ALA A 357 5.39 -1.75 14.67
C ALA A 357 4.48 -2.01 15.87
N ASN A 358 4.63 -3.13 16.57
CA ASN A 358 3.76 -3.53 17.67
C ASN A 358 3.79 -2.49 18.81
N GLY A 359 2.62 -2.08 19.31
CA GLY A 359 2.45 -0.97 20.25
C GLY A 359 2.35 0.42 19.60
N GLY A 360 2.61 0.54 18.29
CA GLY A 360 2.66 1.80 17.57
C GLY A 360 1.93 1.76 16.24
N PHE A 361 2.62 2.21 15.18
CA PHE A 361 2.05 2.51 13.88
C PHE A 361 2.82 1.86 12.74
N LEU A 362 2.09 1.33 11.76
CA LEU A 362 2.63 0.81 10.51
C LEU A 362 2.05 1.62 9.34
N VAL A 363 2.91 2.24 8.54
CA VAL A 363 2.52 2.98 7.33
C VAL A 363 2.80 2.12 6.10
N LEU A 364 1.79 1.99 5.23
CA LEU A 364 1.82 1.18 4.03
C LEU A 364 1.24 1.95 2.84
N ASN A 365 1.72 1.67 1.64
CA ASN A 365 1.03 2.02 0.41
C ASN A 365 0.06 0.90 0.02
N ALA A 366 -1.19 1.24 -0.25
CA ALA A 366 -2.23 0.29 -0.64
C ALA A 366 -1.90 -0.44 -1.93
N LEU A 367 -1.34 0.26 -2.93
CA LEU A 367 -0.99 -0.33 -4.21
C LEU A 367 0.12 -1.36 -4.04
N ASP A 368 1.18 -1.03 -3.29
CA ASP A 368 2.30 -1.94 -3.04
C ASP A 368 1.83 -3.23 -2.34
N VAL A 369 0.91 -3.12 -1.37
CA VAL A 369 0.33 -4.28 -0.67
C VAL A 369 -0.55 -5.14 -1.58
N LEU A 370 -1.27 -4.53 -2.53
CA LEU A 370 -2.17 -5.25 -3.44
C LEU A 370 -1.43 -5.86 -4.64
N SER A 371 -0.35 -5.22 -5.08
CA SER A 371 0.51 -5.72 -6.15
C SER A 371 1.34 -6.93 -5.71
N GLU A 372 1.65 -7.04 -4.42
CA GLU A 372 2.46 -8.12 -3.87
C GLU A 372 1.62 -9.39 -3.58
N PRO A 373 1.94 -10.55 -4.19
CA PRO A 373 1.15 -11.76 -4.05
C PRO A 373 1.02 -12.23 -2.58
N GLY A 374 -0.22 -12.29 -2.10
CA GLY A 374 -0.53 -12.82 -0.76
C GLY A 374 -0.35 -11.83 0.40
N ALA A 375 0.23 -10.65 0.17
CA ALA A 375 0.43 -9.62 1.20
C ALA A 375 -0.90 -9.12 1.79
N TRP A 376 -1.89 -8.80 0.94
CA TRP A 376 -3.20 -8.33 1.40
C TRP A 376 -3.96 -9.36 2.28
N PRO A 377 -4.12 -10.63 1.87
CA PRO A 377 -4.74 -11.65 2.73
C PRO A 377 -4.06 -11.84 4.08
N VAL A 378 -2.71 -11.84 4.13
CA VAL A 378 -2.00 -12.02 5.42
C VAL A 378 -2.13 -10.81 6.33
N LEU A 379 -2.10 -9.60 5.77
CA LEU A 379 -2.30 -8.37 6.52
C LEU A 379 -3.71 -8.36 7.14
N LYS A 380 -4.75 -8.64 6.35
CA LYS A 380 -6.13 -8.72 6.86
C LYS A 380 -6.26 -9.73 7.99
N ARG A 381 -5.69 -10.92 7.82
CA ARG A 381 -5.71 -11.98 8.83
C ARG A 381 -5.04 -11.53 10.13
N ALA A 382 -3.87 -10.90 10.03
CA ALA A 382 -3.13 -10.41 11.19
C ALA A 382 -3.90 -9.31 11.95
N LEU A 383 -4.51 -8.37 11.23
CA LEU A 383 -5.27 -7.27 11.85
C LEU A 383 -6.60 -7.73 12.46
N ARG A 384 -7.27 -8.70 11.84
CA ARG A 384 -8.56 -9.22 12.33
C ARG A 384 -8.38 -10.08 13.57
N HIS A 385 -7.38 -10.94 13.57
CA HIS A 385 -7.09 -11.85 14.69
C HIS A 385 -6.15 -11.24 15.73
N GLN A 386 -5.64 -10.04 15.48
CA GLN A 386 -4.69 -9.33 16.35
C GLN A 386 -3.48 -10.20 16.69
N GLN A 387 -2.99 -10.96 15.72
CA GLN A 387 -1.87 -11.87 15.91
C GLN A 387 -1.00 -11.94 14.65
N VAL A 388 0.32 -11.91 14.85
CA VAL A 388 1.31 -12.19 13.81
C VAL A 388 1.80 -13.63 14.01
N VAL A 389 1.57 -14.46 12.98
CA VAL A 389 2.06 -15.83 12.94
C VAL A 389 3.22 -15.89 11.97
N ILE A 390 4.44 -15.99 12.49
CA ILE A 390 5.65 -16.14 11.67
C ILE A 390 5.65 -17.56 11.09
N ARG A 391 5.84 -17.68 9.77
CA ARG A 391 5.90 -18.97 9.08
C ARG A 391 7.20 -19.13 8.30
N PRO A 392 7.74 -20.36 8.21
CA PRO A 392 8.79 -20.67 7.25
C PRO A 392 8.30 -20.50 5.80
N ARG A 393 9.23 -20.24 4.87
CA ARG A 393 8.92 -20.23 3.44
C ARG A 393 8.62 -21.66 2.95
N GLU A 394 7.37 -21.91 2.54
CA GLU A 394 6.84 -23.25 2.23
C GLU A 394 7.65 -24.01 1.17
N THR A 395 8.20 -23.33 0.17
CA THR A 395 8.94 -23.96 -0.95
C THR A 395 10.27 -24.62 -0.56
N LEU A 396 10.94 -24.17 0.51
CA LEU A 396 12.25 -24.71 0.92
C LEU A 396 12.14 -25.84 1.95
N PHE A 397 11.11 -25.81 2.80
CA PHE A 397 10.98 -26.75 3.93
C PHE A 397 10.04 -27.92 3.65
N ALA A 398 9.30 -27.92 2.54
CA ALA A 398 8.47 -29.07 2.12
C ALA A 398 9.28 -30.36 1.91
N LEU A 399 10.59 -30.25 1.69
CA LEU A 399 11.51 -31.39 1.49
C LEU A 399 12.18 -31.89 2.78
N SER A 400 12.17 -31.12 3.87
CA SER A 400 12.99 -31.40 5.07
C SER A 400 12.24 -31.88 6.32
N GLY A 401 10.90 -31.92 6.29
CA GLY A 401 10.07 -32.56 7.33
C GLY A 401 10.03 -31.87 8.71
N GLN A 402 10.89 -30.89 8.98
CA GLN A 402 10.89 -30.07 10.19
C GLN A 402 10.55 -28.62 9.84
N THR A 403 9.37 -28.17 10.25
CA THR A 403 8.96 -26.75 10.16
C THR A 403 8.72 -26.22 11.56
N LEU A 404 9.51 -25.23 11.96
CA LEU A 404 9.28 -24.50 13.20
C LEU A 404 7.93 -23.77 13.11
N GLN A 405 7.19 -23.81 14.21
CA GLN A 405 5.93 -23.10 14.41
C GLN A 405 6.06 -22.20 15.65
N PRO A 406 6.74 -21.03 15.53
CA PRO A 406 6.92 -20.12 16.64
C PRO A 406 5.59 -19.68 17.25
N GLU A 407 5.56 -19.48 18.56
CA GLU A 407 4.39 -18.95 19.25
C GLU A 407 3.95 -17.60 18.63
N PRO A 408 2.64 -17.38 18.35
CA PRO A 408 2.16 -16.14 17.76
C PRO A 408 2.46 -14.90 18.60
N ILE A 409 2.71 -13.77 17.93
CA ILE A 409 2.89 -12.47 18.58
C ILE A 409 1.54 -11.75 18.62
N ASP A 410 1.03 -11.41 19.81
CA ASP A 410 -0.16 -10.58 19.95
C ASP A 410 0.12 -9.17 19.39
N LEU A 411 -0.77 -8.72 18.52
CA LEU A 411 -0.60 -7.55 17.68
C LEU A 411 -1.51 -6.41 18.14
N ARG A 412 -0.89 -5.33 18.62
CA ARG A 412 -1.49 -4.03 18.89
C ARG A 412 -0.83 -2.98 18.01
N VAL A 413 -1.17 -2.97 16.73
CA VAL A 413 -0.66 -1.99 15.76
C VAL A 413 -1.80 -1.18 15.16
N LYS A 414 -1.55 0.10 14.90
CA LYS A 414 -2.40 0.96 14.08
C LYS A 414 -1.84 1.04 12.67
N VAL A 415 -2.59 0.58 11.67
CA VAL A 415 -2.18 0.68 10.28
C VAL A 415 -2.69 1.98 9.67
N VAL A 416 -1.78 2.69 9.00
CA VAL A 416 -2.08 3.85 8.15
C VAL A 416 -1.79 3.43 6.71
N MET A 417 -2.83 3.30 5.91
CA MET A 417 -2.74 2.88 4.51
C MET A 417 -2.92 4.08 3.60
N LEU A 418 -2.04 4.25 2.64
CA LEU A 418 -2.03 5.37 1.70
C LEU A 418 -2.52 4.88 0.34
N GLY A 419 -3.49 5.56 -0.26
CA GLY A 419 -4.00 5.20 -1.58
C GLY A 419 -4.71 6.36 -2.26
N ASP A 420 -5.20 6.13 -3.47
CA ASP A 420 -6.15 7.05 -4.10
C ASP A 420 -7.59 6.73 -3.68
N ARG A 421 -8.52 7.61 -4.06
CA ARG A 421 -9.93 7.49 -3.71
C ARG A 421 -10.60 6.32 -4.43
N ALA A 422 -10.26 6.10 -5.71
CA ALA A 422 -10.86 5.05 -6.51
C ALA A 422 -10.53 3.66 -5.94
N LEU A 423 -9.31 3.47 -5.46
CA LEU A 423 -8.86 2.24 -4.82
C LEU A 423 -9.58 2.00 -3.49
N PHE A 424 -9.78 3.03 -2.68
CA PHE A 424 -10.58 2.92 -1.46
C PHE A 424 -12.01 2.47 -1.76
N ASP A 425 -12.68 3.14 -2.70
CA ASP A 425 -14.07 2.82 -3.06
C ASP A 425 -14.16 1.39 -3.64
N ALA A 426 -13.20 0.98 -4.48
CA ALA A 426 -13.13 -0.39 -5.01
C ALA A 426 -12.91 -1.44 -3.92
N LEU A 427 -12.00 -1.21 -2.97
CA LEU A 427 -11.78 -2.12 -1.84
C LEU A 427 -13.03 -2.22 -0.95
N TYR A 428 -13.73 -1.12 -0.75
CA TYR A 428 -14.95 -1.09 0.06
C TYR A 428 -16.11 -1.84 -0.61
N GLU A 429 -16.20 -1.78 -1.96
CA GLU A 429 -17.22 -2.48 -2.72
C GLU A 429 -16.92 -3.98 -2.88
N VAL A 430 -15.66 -4.34 -3.13
CA VAL A 430 -15.27 -5.72 -3.50
C VAL A 430 -14.90 -6.57 -2.28
N ASP A 431 -14.35 -5.99 -1.22
CA ASP A 431 -13.86 -6.72 -0.05
C ASP A 431 -14.69 -6.43 1.20
N GLU A 432 -15.64 -7.33 1.52
CA GLU A 432 -16.52 -7.20 2.69
C GLU A 432 -15.79 -7.09 4.05
N GLU A 433 -14.52 -7.52 4.12
CA GLU A 433 -13.71 -7.39 5.33
C GLU A 433 -13.05 -6.03 5.46
N PHE A 434 -12.89 -5.29 4.35
CA PHE A 434 -12.19 -4.01 4.32
C PHE A 434 -12.80 -3.00 5.30
N GLY A 435 -14.12 -2.78 5.22
CA GLY A 435 -14.82 -1.85 6.12
C GLY A 435 -14.81 -2.26 7.60
N LYS A 436 -14.49 -3.53 7.92
CA LYS A 436 -14.31 -3.99 9.30
C LYS A 436 -12.92 -3.66 9.83
N ILE A 437 -11.92 -3.60 8.95
CA ILE A 437 -10.50 -3.38 9.27
C ILE A 437 -10.11 -1.90 9.18
N PHE A 438 -10.67 -1.17 8.20
CA PHE A 438 -10.44 0.25 7.93
C PHE A 438 -11.75 1.03 8.08
N LYS A 439 -12.05 1.48 9.29
CA LYS A 439 -13.26 2.26 9.59
C LYS A 439 -13.10 3.77 9.40
N VAL A 440 -11.86 4.24 9.23
CA VAL A 440 -11.55 5.67 9.17
C VAL A 440 -10.96 6.00 7.81
N LEU A 441 -11.65 6.88 7.10
CA LEU A 441 -11.19 7.47 5.85
C LEU A 441 -10.72 8.90 6.11
N ALA A 442 -9.42 9.14 5.96
CA ALA A 442 -8.81 10.47 6.00
C ALA A 442 -8.65 10.99 4.57
N ASP A 443 -9.67 11.72 4.11
CA ASP A 443 -9.79 12.12 2.70
C ASP A 443 -9.36 13.57 2.47
N PHE A 444 -8.19 13.73 1.85
CA PHE A 444 -7.56 15.01 1.51
C PHE A 444 -8.09 15.53 0.19
N ASP A 445 -8.69 16.72 0.23
CA ASP A 445 -9.30 17.37 -0.92
C ASP A 445 -8.24 17.84 -1.94
N ARG A 446 -8.64 18.00 -3.20
CA ARG A 446 -7.78 18.54 -4.27
C ARG A 446 -7.69 20.06 -4.21
N ASP A 447 -8.71 20.71 -3.66
CA ASP A 447 -8.85 22.16 -3.68
C ASP A 447 -9.44 22.69 -2.36
N ILE A 448 -9.12 23.94 -2.05
CA ILE A 448 -9.53 24.61 -0.82
C ILE A 448 -10.42 25.81 -1.17
N PRO A 449 -11.33 26.23 -0.28
CA PRO A 449 -12.11 27.45 -0.48
C PRO A 449 -11.21 28.65 -0.77
N LEU A 450 -11.71 29.59 -1.57
CA LEU A 450 -11.01 30.84 -1.81
C LEU A 450 -11.49 31.90 -0.82
N GLY A 451 -10.57 32.39 -0.02
CA GLY A 451 -10.80 33.46 0.94
C GLY A 451 -9.49 34.05 1.42
N LYS A 452 -9.58 35.19 2.12
CA LYS A 452 -8.39 35.88 2.63
C LYS A 452 -7.54 34.99 3.55
N LYS A 453 -8.19 34.25 4.44
CA LYS A 453 -7.51 33.32 5.36
C LYS A 453 -6.79 32.23 4.56
N GLU A 454 -7.48 31.62 3.60
CA GLU A 454 -6.96 30.51 2.80
C GLU A 454 -5.80 30.95 1.91
N VAL A 455 -5.83 32.19 1.39
CA VAL A 455 -4.69 32.79 0.69
C VAL A 455 -3.49 32.99 1.61
N HIS A 456 -3.70 33.48 2.83
CA HIS A 456 -2.61 33.60 3.81
C HIS A 456 -2.01 32.23 4.13
N ASP A 457 -2.85 31.23 4.38
CA ASP A 457 -2.38 29.88 4.69
C ASP A 457 -1.65 29.27 3.48
N PHE A 458 -2.16 29.45 2.25
CA PHE A 458 -1.49 29.02 1.02
C PHE A 458 -0.10 29.66 0.87
N LEU A 459 0.00 30.98 1.06
CA LEU A 459 1.27 31.69 1.00
C LEU A 459 2.22 31.28 2.12
N SER A 460 1.71 30.88 3.30
CA SER A 460 2.55 30.36 4.40
C SER A 460 3.27 29.07 4.03
N VAL A 461 2.65 28.21 3.20
CA VAL A 461 3.28 27.00 2.68
C VAL A 461 4.34 27.37 1.63
N MET A 462 4.02 28.30 0.73
CA MET A 462 4.97 28.74 -0.29
C MET A 462 6.19 29.43 0.32
N ALA A 463 6.00 30.31 1.30
CA ALA A 463 7.07 30.96 2.05
C ALA A 463 8.01 29.97 2.74
N LYS A 464 7.45 28.87 3.30
CA LYS A 464 8.24 27.78 3.85
C LYS A 464 9.12 27.11 2.80
N ILE A 465 8.57 26.81 1.62
CA ILE A 465 9.32 26.20 0.50
C ILE A 465 10.44 27.14 0.02
N VAL A 466 10.17 28.44 -0.12
CA VAL A 466 11.18 29.44 -0.48
C VAL A 466 12.37 29.40 0.47
N GLU A 467 12.12 29.30 1.78
CA GLU A 467 13.18 29.25 2.79
C GLU A 467 13.92 27.91 2.80
N GLU A 468 13.20 26.79 2.85
CA GLU A 468 13.79 25.44 2.92
C GLU A 468 14.65 25.14 1.68
N GLU A 469 14.22 25.58 0.50
CA GLU A 469 14.91 25.36 -0.77
C GLU A 469 15.86 26.51 -1.17
N LYS A 470 15.96 27.57 -0.34
CA LYS A 470 16.81 28.75 -0.60
C LYS A 470 16.53 29.40 -1.97
N LEU A 471 15.25 29.55 -2.30
CA LEU A 471 14.80 30.25 -3.49
C LEU A 471 14.82 31.78 -3.25
N PRO A 472 14.92 32.62 -4.31
CA PRO A 472 14.75 34.06 -4.15
C PRO A 472 13.35 34.37 -3.59
N PRO A 473 13.20 35.34 -2.68
CA PRO A 473 11.90 35.67 -2.10
C PRO A 473 10.95 36.25 -3.15
N LEU A 474 9.64 36.04 -2.97
CA LEU A 474 8.63 36.71 -3.78
C LEU A 474 8.40 38.12 -3.25
N ASP A 475 8.20 39.07 -4.16
CA ASP A 475 7.59 40.37 -3.83
C ASP A 475 6.05 40.28 -3.80
N ARG A 476 5.40 41.38 -3.44
CA ARG A 476 3.93 41.48 -3.37
C ARG A 476 3.24 41.07 -4.67
N GLU A 477 3.77 41.46 -5.82
CA GLU A 477 3.16 41.17 -7.13
C GLU A 477 3.39 39.71 -7.56
N GLY A 478 4.57 39.15 -7.26
CA GLY A 478 4.86 37.73 -7.43
C GLY A 478 3.94 36.86 -6.58
N MET A 479 3.66 37.26 -5.33
CA MET A 479 2.70 36.56 -4.47
C MET A 479 1.29 36.57 -5.03
N LYS A 480 0.80 37.72 -5.54
CA LYS A 480 -0.52 37.79 -6.21
C LYS A 480 -0.57 36.87 -7.43
N ALA A 481 0.44 36.94 -8.30
CA ALA A 481 0.49 36.12 -9.50
C ALA A 481 0.52 34.61 -9.17
N LEU A 482 1.23 34.22 -8.11
CA LEU A 482 1.26 32.83 -7.65
C LEU A 482 -0.10 32.36 -7.10
N VAL A 483 -0.81 33.23 -6.35
CA VAL A 483 -2.16 32.94 -5.85
C VAL A 483 -3.15 32.79 -7.01
N GLU A 484 -3.09 33.69 -8.00
CA GLU A 484 -3.92 33.59 -9.20
C GLU A 484 -3.68 32.31 -9.97
N GLU A 485 -2.42 31.90 -10.15
CA GLU A 485 -2.08 30.61 -10.74
C GLU A 485 -2.58 29.43 -9.89
N GLY A 486 -2.50 29.55 -8.56
CA GLY A 486 -3.10 28.59 -7.63
C GLY A 486 -4.61 28.46 -7.81
N VAL A 487 -5.32 29.55 -8.11
CA VAL A 487 -6.76 29.53 -8.44
C VAL A 487 -7.00 28.89 -9.81
N ARG A 488 -6.18 29.22 -10.83
CA ARG A 488 -6.25 28.59 -12.16
C ARG A 488 -6.13 27.07 -12.07
N LEU A 489 -5.21 26.57 -11.25
CA LEU A 489 -4.96 25.15 -11.03
C LEU A 489 -6.01 24.47 -10.12
N GLY A 490 -6.71 25.24 -9.29
CA GLY A 490 -7.79 24.76 -8.43
C GLY A 490 -9.06 24.39 -9.19
N GLY A 491 -9.24 24.97 -10.38
CA GLY A 491 -10.30 24.58 -11.32
C GLY A 491 -11.62 25.32 -11.08
N PRO A 492 -12.79 24.67 -11.25
CA PRO A 492 -14.09 25.33 -11.23
C PRO A 492 -14.40 26.05 -9.90
N ARG A 493 -15.27 27.06 -9.98
CA ARG A 493 -15.85 27.83 -8.85
C ARG A 493 -14.84 28.64 -8.04
N ARG A 494 -13.76 29.12 -8.67
CA ARG A 494 -12.73 29.95 -8.04
C ARG A 494 -12.20 29.33 -6.75
N ARG A 495 -11.75 28.07 -6.77
CA ARG A 495 -11.10 27.43 -5.62
C ARG A 495 -9.58 27.51 -5.76
N LEU A 496 -8.86 27.45 -4.64
CA LEU A 496 -7.39 27.36 -4.64
C LEU A 496 -6.97 25.90 -4.73
N THR A 497 -5.94 25.59 -5.51
CA THR A 497 -5.39 24.23 -5.54
C THR A 497 -4.77 23.87 -4.18
N ALA A 498 -5.09 22.66 -3.71
CA ALA A 498 -4.42 22.02 -2.58
C ALA A 498 -3.25 21.14 -3.04
N ARG A 499 -3.01 21.01 -4.36
CA ARG A 499 -1.83 20.35 -4.92
C ARG A 499 -0.63 21.29 -4.82
N PHE A 500 -0.13 21.46 -3.60
CA PHE A 500 0.95 22.39 -3.30
C PHE A 500 2.24 22.07 -4.09
N SER A 501 2.45 20.82 -4.50
CA SER A 501 3.57 20.45 -5.38
C SER A 501 3.52 21.16 -6.73
N ASP A 502 2.34 21.27 -7.35
CA ASP A 502 2.19 21.83 -8.69
C ASP A 502 2.53 23.33 -8.69
N VAL A 503 2.13 24.02 -7.62
CA VAL A 503 2.46 25.43 -7.38
C VAL A 503 3.94 25.59 -6.97
N ALA A 504 4.47 24.68 -6.15
CA ALA A 504 5.88 24.69 -5.78
C ALA A 504 6.78 24.54 -7.03
N ASP A 505 6.38 23.74 -8.02
CA ASP A 505 7.10 23.65 -9.29
C ASP A 505 7.08 24.98 -10.06
N VAL A 506 5.93 25.66 -10.13
CA VAL A 506 5.84 27.01 -10.73
C VAL A 506 6.76 27.99 -9.99
N LEU A 507 6.79 27.92 -8.67
CA LEU A 507 7.65 28.75 -7.83
C LEU A 507 9.14 28.48 -8.10
N ARG A 508 9.56 27.21 -8.18
CA ARG A 508 10.95 26.82 -8.50
C ARG A 508 11.35 27.31 -9.89
N GLU A 509 10.48 27.11 -10.88
CA GLU A 509 10.71 27.58 -12.24
C GLU A 509 10.82 29.11 -12.31
N ALA A 510 9.95 29.85 -11.61
CA ALA A 510 10.03 31.30 -11.55
C ALA A 510 11.29 31.79 -10.82
N GLY A 511 11.72 31.10 -9.76
CA GLY A 511 12.99 31.35 -9.09
C GLY A 511 14.19 31.14 -10.02
N PHE A 512 14.14 30.15 -10.90
CA PHE A 512 15.14 29.96 -11.95
C PHE A 512 15.14 31.12 -12.96
N MET A 513 13.97 31.57 -13.41
CA MET A 513 13.86 32.73 -14.32
C MET A 513 14.45 33.99 -13.70
N ALA A 514 14.09 34.31 -12.45
CA ALA A 514 14.62 35.46 -11.73
C ALA A 514 16.15 35.41 -11.60
N LYS A 515 16.72 34.25 -11.25
CA LYS A 515 18.17 34.06 -11.18
C LYS A 515 18.85 34.24 -12.54
N LYS A 516 18.24 33.75 -13.62
CA LYS A 516 18.76 33.90 -14.98
C LYS A 516 18.83 35.37 -15.41
N GLU A 517 17.89 36.20 -14.95
CA GLU A 517 17.84 37.65 -15.21
C GLU A 517 18.66 38.47 -14.20
N GLY A 518 19.28 37.83 -13.20
CA GLY A 518 20.03 38.51 -12.15
C GLY A 518 19.15 39.24 -11.12
N ALA A 519 17.85 38.96 -11.10
CA ALA A 519 16.91 39.55 -10.14
C ALA A 519 17.08 38.91 -8.75
N SER A 520 17.02 39.74 -7.71
CA SER A 520 17.09 39.31 -6.30
C SER A 520 15.75 38.82 -5.74
N VAL A 521 14.65 39.10 -6.44
CA VAL A 521 13.28 38.77 -6.04
C VAL A 521 12.49 38.16 -7.20
N VAL A 522 11.53 37.28 -6.88
CA VAL A 522 10.55 36.75 -7.84
C VAL A 522 9.35 37.69 -7.86
N SER A 523 8.95 38.15 -9.06
CA SER A 523 7.84 39.08 -9.27
C SER A 523 6.87 38.51 -10.30
N ALA A 524 5.75 39.20 -10.57
CA ALA A 524 4.72 38.73 -11.49
C ALA A 524 5.24 38.33 -12.90
N PRO A 525 6.18 39.06 -13.53
CA PRO A 525 6.75 38.66 -14.82
C PRO A 525 7.49 37.33 -14.79
N HIS A 526 8.18 37.02 -13.68
CA HIS A 526 8.90 35.76 -13.52
C HIS A 526 7.93 34.57 -13.40
N ILE A 527 6.81 34.75 -12.69
CA ILE A 527 5.73 33.74 -12.61
C ILE A 527 5.12 33.51 -14.01
N ALA A 528 4.78 34.59 -14.71
CA ALA A 528 4.21 34.51 -16.06
C ALA A 528 5.16 33.80 -17.03
N ALA A 529 6.46 34.11 -16.97
CA ALA A 529 7.49 33.45 -17.77
C ALA A 529 7.61 31.96 -17.47
N ALA A 530 7.53 31.56 -16.19
CA ALA A 530 7.54 30.15 -15.80
C ALA A 530 6.32 29.40 -16.36
N VAL A 531 5.11 29.94 -16.18
CA VAL A 531 3.87 29.34 -16.70
C VAL A 531 3.90 29.23 -18.23
N ALA A 532 4.34 30.28 -18.92
CA ALA A 532 4.46 30.28 -20.38
C ALA A 532 5.49 29.24 -20.86
N ALA A 533 6.66 29.17 -20.22
CA ALA A 533 7.68 28.18 -20.54
C ALA A 533 7.18 26.76 -20.29
N ARG A 534 6.39 26.53 -19.24
CA ARG A 534 5.75 25.24 -18.96
C ARG A 534 4.77 24.85 -20.05
N ARG A 535 3.89 25.76 -20.49
CA ARG A 535 2.98 25.51 -21.62
C ARG A 535 3.76 25.16 -22.89
N ALA A 536 4.79 25.94 -23.23
CA ALA A 536 5.61 25.73 -24.43
C ALA A 536 6.28 24.34 -24.48
N ARG A 537 6.61 23.74 -23.34
CA ARG A 537 7.19 22.39 -23.28
C ARG A 537 6.19 21.29 -23.65
N PHE A 538 4.89 21.52 -23.48
CA PHE A 538 3.85 20.52 -23.67
C PHE A 538 2.87 20.83 -24.82
N SER A 539 2.92 22.03 -25.41
CA SER A 539 1.97 22.50 -26.43
C SER A 539 2.24 22.02 -27.85
N LEU A 540 3.28 21.22 -28.11
CA LEU A 540 3.58 20.75 -29.47
C LEU A 540 2.38 20.10 -30.20
N PRO A 541 1.54 19.24 -29.56
CA PRO A 541 0.34 18.72 -30.20
C PRO A 541 -0.69 19.81 -30.55
N GLU A 542 -0.91 20.77 -29.64
CA GLU A 542 -1.80 21.92 -29.86
C GLU A 542 -1.31 22.75 -31.06
N GLU A 543 -0.02 23.07 -31.10
CA GLU A 543 0.62 23.84 -32.18
C GLU A 543 0.49 23.15 -33.54
N LYS A 544 0.65 21.82 -33.60
CA LYS A 544 0.50 21.06 -34.85
C LYS A 544 -0.95 21.06 -35.35
N LEU A 545 -1.92 20.89 -34.47
CA LEU A 545 -3.33 20.94 -34.83
C LEU A 545 -3.77 22.34 -35.27
N LEU A 546 -3.30 23.39 -34.58
CA LEU A 546 -3.51 24.77 -35.00
C LEU A 546 -2.89 25.03 -36.37
N GLN A 547 -1.68 24.54 -36.63
CA GLN A 547 -1.04 24.70 -37.94
C GLN A 547 -1.86 24.02 -39.05
N PHE A 548 -2.41 22.83 -38.82
CA PHE A 548 -3.30 22.18 -39.79
C PHE A 548 -4.56 23.00 -40.09
N MET A 549 -5.07 23.76 -39.12
CA MET A 549 -6.19 24.67 -39.36
C MET A 549 -5.79 25.92 -40.14
N VAL A 550 -4.59 26.44 -39.89
CA VAL A 550 -4.02 27.59 -40.64
C VAL A 550 -3.75 27.19 -42.09
N ASP A 551 -3.21 25.99 -42.31
CA ASP A 551 -2.92 25.43 -43.64
C ASP A 551 -4.18 24.94 -44.37
N HIS A 552 -5.37 25.12 -43.78
CA HIS A 552 -6.66 24.68 -44.29
C HIS A 552 -6.78 23.16 -44.53
N LEU A 553 -5.93 22.36 -43.88
CA LEU A 553 -6.07 20.90 -43.82
C LEU A 553 -7.23 20.49 -42.92
N LEU A 554 -7.44 21.25 -41.83
CA LEU A 554 -8.62 21.18 -40.97
C LEU A 554 -9.45 22.45 -41.17
N VAL A 555 -10.71 22.28 -41.58
CA VAL A 555 -11.57 23.39 -42.00
C VAL A 555 -12.39 23.90 -40.82
N VAL A 556 -11.97 25.05 -40.30
CA VAL A 556 -12.70 25.86 -39.32
C VAL A 556 -12.76 27.28 -39.85
N GLN A 557 -13.95 27.88 -39.92
CA GLN A 557 -14.12 29.27 -40.35
C GLN A 557 -14.06 30.18 -39.12
N THR A 558 -13.48 31.37 -39.27
CA THR A 558 -13.36 32.38 -38.19
C THR A 558 -13.97 33.73 -38.57
N GLU A 559 -14.63 33.78 -39.73
CA GLU A 559 -15.25 34.96 -40.34
C GLU A 559 -16.39 34.52 -41.27
N GLY A 560 -17.30 35.45 -41.57
CA GLY A 560 -18.44 35.20 -42.46
C GLY A 560 -19.61 34.50 -41.76
N GLN A 561 -20.56 34.01 -42.57
CA GLN A 561 -21.75 33.32 -42.09
C GLN A 561 -22.08 32.11 -42.97
N ALA A 562 -22.68 31.07 -42.39
CA ALA A 562 -23.06 29.85 -43.11
C ALA A 562 -24.33 29.22 -42.53
N VAL A 563 -25.20 28.70 -43.42
CA VAL A 563 -26.42 27.99 -43.02
C VAL A 563 -26.07 26.56 -42.59
N GLY A 564 -26.58 26.14 -41.44
CA GLY A 564 -26.41 24.79 -40.90
C GLY A 564 -24.98 24.47 -40.49
N GLN A 565 -24.14 25.48 -40.21
CA GLN A 565 -22.75 25.28 -39.77
C GLN A 565 -22.45 26.17 -38.57
N VAL A 566 -21.74 25.63 -37.57
CA VAL A 566 -21.30 26.36 -36.39
C VAL A 566 -19.97 25.82 -35.90
N ASN A 567 -19.17 26.67 -35.27
CA ASN A 567 -17.95 26.22 -34.60
C ASN A 567 -18.27 25.71 -33.19
N GLY A 568 -18.19 24.40 -32.99
CA GLY A 568 -18.18 23.78 -31.67
C GLY A 568 -16.78 23.83 -31.04
N LEU A 569 -16.68 23.55 -29.74
CA LEU A 569 -15.42 23.52 -29.01
C LEU A 569 -15.24 22.21 -28.25
N ALA A 570 -14.12 21.54 -28.49
CA ALA A 570 -13.69 20.33 -27.81
C ALA A 570 -12.49 20.60 -26.88
N VAL A 571 -12.26 19.70 -25.93
CA VAL A 571 -11.06 19.69 -25.08
C VAL A 571 -10.32 18.38 -25.34
N TYR A 572 -9.03 18.51 -25.64
CA TYR A 572 -8.11 17.39 -25.69
C TYR A 572 -7.34 17.36 -24.37
N ASP A 573 -7.50 16.29 -23.61
CA ASP A 573 -6.77 16.06 -22.36
C ASP A 573 -5.78 14.90 -22.56
N LEU A 574 -4.49 15.22 -22.58
CA LEU A 574 -3.40 14.25 -22.71
C LEU A 574 -2.92 13.72 -21.34
N GLY A 575 -3.60 14.10 -20.25
CA GLY A 575 -3.25 13.81 -18.86
C GLY A 575 -2.19 14.76 -18.29
N TYR A 576 -1.16 15.08 -19.07
CA TYR A 576 -0.12 16.04 -18.67
C TYR A 576 -0.35 17.46 -19.20
N PHE A 577 -1.22 17.60 -20.19
CA PHE A 577 -1.54 18.87 -20.84
C PHE A 577 -2.94 18.80 -21.46
N ALA A 578 -3.72 19.86 -21.25
CA ALA A 578 -5.06 19.97 -21.80
C ALA A 578 -5.23 21.29 -22.56
N PHE A 579 -5.80 21.22 -23.76
CA PHE A 579 -6.03 22.37 -24.63
C PHE A 579 -7.38 22.26 -25.34
N GLY A 580 -7.94 23.41 -25.71
CA GLY A 580 -9.19 23.47 -26.46
C GLY A 580 -8.93 23.53 -27.94
N LEU A 581 -9.85 22.99 -28.72
CA LEU A 581 -9.77 23.01 -30.17
C LEU A 581 -11.15 23.28 -30.78
N PRO A 582 -11.28 24.25 -31.71
CA PRO A 582 -12.52 24.44 -32.44
C PRO A 582 -12.73 23.35 -33.48
N GLY A 583 -13.97 22.90 -33.62
CA GLY A 583 -14.39 21.93 -34.63
C GLY A 583 -15.63 22.41 -35.34
N ARG A 584 -15.75 22.11 -36.64
CA ARG A 584 -16.92 22.51 -37.42
C ARG A 584 -18.03 21.47 -37.23
N VAL A 585 -19.15 21.91 -36.68
CA VAL A 585 -20.38 21.12 -36.56
C VAL A 585 -21.30 21.51 -37.69
N THR A 586 -21.80 20.52 -38.43
CA THR A 586 -22.71 20.73 -39.56
C THR A 586 -24.04 20.04 -39.30
N ALA A 587 -25.12 20.63 -39.82
CA ALA A 587 -26.43 20.03 -39.86
C ALA A 587 -27.05 20.18 -41.26
N ARG A 588 -27.69 19.13 -41.74
CA ARG A 588 -28.49 19.13 -42.97
C ARG A 588 -29.88 18.62 -42.68
N VAL A 589 -30.89 19.25 -43.26
CA VAL A 589 -32.30 18.91 -43.07
C VAL A 589 -32.93 18.52 -44.39
N SER A 590 -33.62 17.38 -44.41
CA SER A 590 -34.37 16.85 -45.55
C SER A 590 -35.76 16.35 -45.12
N LEU A 591 -36.64 16.12 -46.09
CA LEU A 591 -37.94 15.48 -45.87
C LEU A 591 -37.74 14.05 -45.35
N GLY A 592 -38.39 13.69 -44.25
CA GLY A 592 -38.26 12.37 -43.63
C GLY A 592 -39.05 12.25 -42.33
N THR A 593 -38.93 11.10 -41.65
CA THR A 593 -39.57 10.86 -40.34
C THR A 593 -38.63 10.28 -39.29
N GLU A 594 -37.33 10.20 -39.60
CA GLU A 594 -36.33 9.60 -38.69
C GLU A 594 -35.89 10.55 -37.57
N GLY A 595 -36.19 11.85 -37.65
CA GLY A 595 -35.77 12.84 -36.66
C GLY A 595 -34.30 13.20 -36.80
N VAL A 596 -33.56 13.23 -35.68
CA VAL A 596 -32.13 13.60 -35.67
C VAL A 596 -31.27 12.35 -35.77
N VAL A 597 -30.40 12.32 -36.77
CA VAL A 597 -29.39 11.29 -37.04
C VAL A 597 -28.02 11.85 -36.66
N ASN A 598 -27.38 11.22 -35.68
CA ASN A 598 -26.01 11.52 -35.27
C ASN A 598 -25.04 10.66 -36.08
N ILE A 599 -24.29 11.27 -37.01
CA ILE A 599 -23.38 10.52 -37.89
C ILE A 599 -22.28 9.84 -37.07
N GLU A 600 -21.77 10.49 -36.02
CA GLU A 600 -20.74 9.91 -35.15
C GLU A 600 -21.24 8.64 -34.47
N ARG A 601 -22.51 8.61 -34.05
CA ARG A 601 -23.11 7.41 -33.44
C ARG A 601 -23.25 6.27 -34.44
N GLU A 602 -23.75 6.55 -35.63
CA GLU A 602 -23.88 5.54 -36.69
C GLU A 602 -22.50 5.01 -37.13
N ALA A 603 -21.47 5.85 -37.09
CA ALA A 603 -20.09 5.49 -37.37
C ALA A 603 -19.34 4.84 -36.18
N ARG A 604 -19.96 4.72 -35.00
CA ARG A 604 -19.35 4.22 -33.74
C ARG A 604 -18.15 5.06 -33.28
N LEU A 605 -18.23 6.37 -33.52
CA LEU A 605 -17.30 7.39 -33.08
C LEU A 605 -17.86 8.24 -31.93
N SER A 606 -19.12 8.07 -31.52
CA SER A 606 -19.67 8.74 -30.33
C SER A 606 -19.59 7.86 -29.07
N GLY A 607 -19.46 8.53 -27.94
CA GLY A 607 -19.56 7.93 -26.62
C GLY A 607 -20.94 8.12 -25.96
N ARG A 608 -21.15 7.51 -24.78
CA ARG A 608 -22.49 7.34 -24.18
C ARG A 608 -23.12 8.66 -23.74
N THR A 609 -22.31 9.61 -23.27
CA THR A 609 -22.81 10.91 -22.80
C THR A 609 -23.20 11.78 -23.97
N HIS A 610 -22.42 11.73 -25.06
CA HIS A 610 -22.75 12.40 -26.32
C HIS A 610 -24.06 11.87 -26.90
N ASP A 611 -24.23 10.55 -26.99
CA ASP A 611 -25.47 9.92 -27.44
C ASP A 611 -26.70 10.38 -26.63
N LYS A 612 -26.55 10.48 -25.31
CA LYS A 612 -27.59 11.01 -24.43
C LYS A 612 -27.89 12.49 -24.73
N GLY A 613 -26.87 13.30 -24.99
CA GLY A 613 -27.01 14.71 -25.38
C GLY A 613 -27.86 14.88 -26.64
N VAL A 614 -27.63 14.05 -27.67
CA VAL A 614 -28.43 14.06 -28.91
C VAL A 614 -29.90 13.67 -28.65
N LEU A 615 -30.14 12.72 -27.75
CA LEU A 615 -31.52 12.37 -27.36
C LEU A 615 -32.20 13.51 -26.60
N ILE A 616 -31.47 14.23 -25.74
CA ILE A 616 -31.99 15.39 -25.01
C ILE A 616 -32.35 16.53 -25.96
N LEU A 617 -31.47 16.89 -26.89
CA LEU A 617 -31.78 17.95 -27.86
C LEU A 617 -32.93 17.54 -28.80
N THR A 618 -33.06 16.26 -29.11
CA THR A 618 -34.23 15.74 -29.85
C THR A 618 -35.52 15.94 -29.04
N GLY A 619 -35.47 15.73 -27.72
CA GLY A 619 -36.56 16.05 -26.80
C GLY A 619 -36.93 17.54 -26.82
N PHE A 620 -35.93 18.43 -26.80
CA PHE A 620 -36.13 19.87 -26.94
C PHE A 620 -36.83 20.25 -28.26
N LEU A 621 -36.35 19.73 -29.40
CA LEU A 621 -36.97 19.99 -30.70
C LEU A 621 -38.44 19.51 -30.75
N ARG A 622 -38.72 18.33 -30.19
CA ARG A 622 -40.08 17.80 -30.07
C ARG A 622 -40.96 18.68 -29.18
N GLY A 623 -40.48 19.06 -28.01
CA GLY A 623 -41.21 19.92 -27.08
C GLY A 623 -41.43 21.34 -27.62
N THR A 624 -40.57 21.81 -28.52
CA THR A 624 -40.65 23.17 -29.08
C THR A 624 -41.55 23.25 -30.31
N PHE A 625 -41.49 22.26 -31.21
CA PHE A 625 -42.18 22.30 -32.51
C PHE A 625 -43.22 21.21 -32.73
N ALA A 626 -43.04 20.01 -32.17
CA ALA A 626 -43.87 18.83 -32.50
C ALA A 626 -45.15 18.73 -31.64
N LEU A 627 -45.86 19.84 -31.47
CA LEU A 627 -47.05 19.93 -30.62
C LEU A 627 -48.37 19.90 -31.41
N SER A 628 -48.37 20.47 -32.62
CA SER A 628 -49.51 20.48 -33.55
C SER A 628 -49.25 19.66 -34.82
N VAL A 629 -48.00 19.57 -35.25
CA VAL A 629 -47.55 18.86 -36.46
C VAL A 629 -46.37 17.95 -36.08
N PRO A 630 -46.28 16.71 -36.60
CA PRO A 630 -45.12 15.85 -36.32
C PRO A 630 -43.83 16.49 -36.86
N LEU A 631 -42.69 16.12 -36.28
CA LEU A 631 -41.37 16.42 -36.85
C LEU A 631 -41.18 15.63 -38.17
N SER A 632 -41.75 16.15 -39.26
CA SER A 632 -41.66 15.60 -40.62
C SER A 632 -40.34 15.96 -41.30
N MET A 633 -39.24 15.77 -40.57
CA MET A 633 -37.89 16.01 -41.04
C MET A 633 -36.94 14.85 -40.70
N GLN A 634 -35.85 14.79 -41.45
CA GLN A 634 -34.64 14.10 -41.09
C GLN A 634 -33.52 15.16 -41.01
N ALA A 635 -32.89 15.31 -39.84
CA ALA A 635 -31.68 16.10 -39.66
C ALA A 635 -30.49 15.19 -39.48
N SER A 636 -29.46 15.31 -40.32
CA SER A 636 -28.15 14.72 -40.01
C SER A 636 -27.26 15.77 -39.36
N ILE A 637 -26.56 15.38 -38.28
CA ILE A 637 -25.52 16.19 -37.63
C ILE A 637 -24.17 15.49 -37.75
N ALA A 638 -23.10 16.28 -37.93
CA ALA A 638 -21.74 15.77 -38.06
C ALA A 638 -20.70 16.72 -37.42
N PHE A 639 -19.68 16.14 -36.80
CA PHE A 639 -18.44 16.80 -36.45
C PHE A 639 -17.44 16.58 -37.58
N GLU A 640 -17.30 17.58 -38.43
CA GLU A 640 -16.47 17.48 -39.62
C GLU A 640 -15.00 17.25 -39.27
N GLN A 641 -14.37 16.30 -39.97
CA GLN A 641 -12.95 15.95 -39.81
C GLN A 641 -12.58 15.49 -38.39
N SER A 642 -13.55 14.97 -37.63
CA SER A 642 -13.33 14.31 -36.33
C SER A 642 -13.12 12.80 -36.50
N TYR A 643 -11.87 12.34 -36.32
CA TYR A 643 -11.52 10.92 -36.45
C TYR A 643 -11.22 10.22 -35.11
N GLY A 644 -11.03 11.00 -34.03
CA GLY A 644 -10.68 10.48 -32.70
C GLY A 644 -11.88 10.11 -31.82
N GLY A 645 -13.10 10.29 -32.34
CA GLY A 645 -14.34 10.13 -31.59
C GLY A 645 -14.75 11.37 -30.79
N VAL A 646 -16.01 11.40 -30.35
CA VAL A 646 -16.66 12.50 -29.62
C VAL A 646 -17.34 11.95 -28.36
N GLU A 647 -17.08 12.57 -27.22
CA GLU A 647 -17.69 12.20 -25.93
C GLU A 647 -18.05 13.47 -25.13
N GLY A 648 -19.04 13.35 -24.24
CA GLY A 648 -19.61 14.46 -23.48
C GLY A 648 -20.76 15.18 -24.21
N ASP A 649 -21.48 16.02 -23.48
CA ASP A 649 -22.69 16.74 -23.92
C ASP A 649 -22.42 18.23 -24.19
N SER A 650 -21.17 18.67 -24.09
CA SER A 650 -20.80 20.09 -24.13
C SER A 650 -20.92 20.78 -25.52
N ALA A 651 -21.30 20.03 -26.55
CA ALA A 651 -21.54 20.52 -27.90
C ALA A 651 -23.05 20.60 -28.24
N SER A 652 -23.94 20.17 -27.35
CA SER A 652 -25.37 20.06 -27.65
C SER A 652 -26.02 21.41 -28.03
N SER A 653 -25.56 22.53 -27.45
CA SER A 653 -26.06 23.86 -27.89
C SER A 653 -25.64 24.18 -29.33
N ALA A 654 -24.41 23.82 -29.72
CA ALA A 654 -23.91 24.03 -31.08
C ALA A 654 -24.71 23.18 -32.09
N GLU A 655 -24.96 21.89 -31.77
CA GLU A 655 -25.80 21.01 -32.58
C GLU A 655 -27.22 21.56 -32.76
N VAL A 656 -27.84 22.06 -31.67
CA VAL A 656 -29.15 22.73 -31.72
C VAL A 656 -29.11 23.93 -32.66
N TYR A 657 -28.11 24.81 -32.56
CA TYR A 657 -28.01 25.98 -33.43
C TYR A 657 -27.85 25.59 -34.90
N ALA A 658 -27.02 24.59 -35.20
CA ALA A 658 -26.84 24.10 -36.57
C ALA A 658 -28.17 23.56 -37.14
N ILE A 659 -28.92 22.75 -36.38
CA ILE A 659 -30.21 22.21 -36.81
C ILE A 659 -31.22 23.34 -37.04
N LEU A 660 -31.35 24.27 -36.10
CA LEU A 660 -32.30 25.39 -36.21
C LEU A 660 -31.95 26.32 -37.38
N SER A 661 -30.67 26.54 -37.65
CA SER A 661 -30.21 27.27 -38.84
C SER A 661 -30.57 26.54 -40.13
N ALA A 662 -30.34 25.22 -40.19
CA ALA A 662 -30.69 24.41 -41.36
C ALA A 662 -32.21 24.36 -41.61
N LEU A 663 -33.03 24.45 -40.54
CA LEU A 663 -34.48 24.53 -40.63
C LEU A 663 -34.98 25.91 -41.07
N SER A 664 -34.49 26.98 -40.44
CA SER A 664 -34.95 28.35 -40.73
C SER A 664 -34.37 28.93 -42.01
N GLY A 665 -33.26 28.38 -42.51
CA GLY A 665 -32.48 28.93 -43.62
C GLY A 665 -31.65 30.16 -43.24
N LEU A 666 -31.64 30.56 -41.97
CA LEU A 666 -30.85 31.70 -41.50
C LEU A 666 -29.38 31.29 -41.31
N PRO A 667 -28.42 32.06 -41.86
CA PRO A 667 -27.01 31.76 -41.68
C PRO A 667 -26.54 32.10 -40.25
N LEU A 668 -25.60 31.31 -39.73
CA LEU A 668 -24.95 31.56 -38.44
C LEU A 668 -23.59 32.21 -38.64
N ARG A 669 -23.29 33.18 -37.79
CA ARG A 669 -21.96 33.78 -37.63
C ARG A 669 -20.87 32.74 -37.36
N GLN A 670 -19.84 32.71 -38.22
CA GLN A 670 -18.69 31.81 -38.10
C GLN A 670 -17.51 32.46 -37.36
N ASP A 671 -17.61 33.75 -37.04
CA ASP A 671 -16.68 34.44 -36.14
C ASP A 671 -16.95 34.12 -34.67
N LEU A 672 -18.07 33.45 -34.35
CA LEU A 672 -18.39 32.98 -33.01
C LEU A 672 -18.25 31.45 -32.91
N ALA A 673 -17.57 31.00 -31.85
CA ALA A 673 -17.60 29.59 -31.43
C ALA A 673 -18.55 29.39 -30.25
N VAL A 674 -19.02 28.16 -30.08
CA VAL A 674 -20.09 27.81 -29.14
C VAL A 674 -19.72 26.58 -28.33
N THR A 675 -19.98 26.64 -27.03
CA THR A 675 -20.04 25.45 -26.18
C THR A 675 -21.15 25.58 -25.14
N GLY A 676 -21.74 24.45 -24.77
CA GLY A 676 -22.80 24.36 -23.79
C GLY A 676 -23.54 23.04 -23.90
N SER A 677 -23.80 22.43 -22.76
CA SER A 677 -24.79 21.35 -22.69
C SER A 677 -26.20 21.97 -22.67
N VAL A 678 -27.22 21.21 -23.06
CA VAL A 678 -28.60 21.67 -23.17
C VAL A 678 -29.52 20.64 -22.54
N ASP A 679 -30.52 21.08 -21.76
CA ASP A 679 -31.59 20.21 -21.28
C ASP A 679 -32.79 20.15 -22.25
N GLN A 680 -33.79 19.33 -21.93
CA GLN A 680 -34.97 19.17 -22.80
C GLN A 680 -35.85 20.44 -22.90
N HIS A 681 -35.60 21.44 -22.07
CA HIS A 681 -36.31 22.72 -22.09
C HIS A 681 -35.51 23.82 -22.81
N GLY A 682 -34.30 23.54 -23.29
CA GLY A 682 -33.45 24.51 -23.96
C GLY A 682 -32.58 25.34 -23.02
N ASN A 683 -32.53 25.02 -21.72
CA ASN A 683 -31.63 25.70 -20.80
C ASN A 683 -30.19 25.26 -21.06
N VAL A 684 -29.27 26.23 -21.10
CA VAL A 684 -27.85 25.98 -21.33
C VAL A 684 -27.17 25.68 -19.99
N GLN A 685 -26.47 24.55 -19.93
CA GLN A 685 -25.89 23.99 -18.72
C GLN A 685 -24.36 24.09 -18.72
N ALA A 686 -23.77 24.06 -17.52
CA ALA A 686 -22.33 24.15 -17.32
C ALA A 686 -21.58 23.01 -18.01
N ILE A 687 -20.38 23.32 -18.50
CA ILE A 687 -19.49 22.38 -19.17
C ILE A 687 -18.12 22.34 -18.49
N GLY A 688 -17.36 21.27 -18.76
CA GLY A 688 -15.95 21.17 -18.36
C GLY A 688 -15.01 21.89 -19.33
N GLY A 689 -13.88 22.39 -18.81
CA GLY A 689 -12.78 22.94 -19.62
C GLY A 689 -13.10 24.25 -20.36
N VAL A 690 -13.96 25.09 -19.79
CA VAL A 690 -14.38 26.36 -20.41
C VAL A 690 -13.20 27.27 -20.79
N ASN A 691 -12.18 27.35 -19.92
CA ASN A 691 -10.99 28.17 -20.17
C ASN A 691 -10.21 27.66 -21.38
N GLN A 692 -9.97 26.34 -21.45
CA GLN A 692 -9.27 25.70 -22.57
C GLN A 692 -10.02 25.94 -23.88
N LYS A 693 -11.35 25.80 -23.87
CA LYS A 693 -12.19 26.01 -25.06
C LYS A 693 -12.13 27.44 -25.58
N ILE A 694 -12.23 28.44 -24.70
CA ILE A 694 -12.12 29.85 -25.09
C ILE A 694 -10.72 30.15 -25.63
N GLU A 695 -9.68 29.74 -24.89
CA GLU A 695 -8.28 29.94 -25.29
C GLU A 695 -7.97 29.25 -26.63
N GLY A 696 -8.55 28.08 -26.91
CA GLY A 696 -8.36 27.35 -28.17
C GLY A 696 -8.89 28.09 -29.40
N PHE A 697 -10.12 28.61 -29.33
CA PHE A 697 -10.67 29.42 -30.43
C PHE A 697 -9.94 30.75 -30.59
N PHE A 698 -9.59 31.38 -29.47
CA PHE A 698 -8.79 32.60 -29.47
C PHE A 698 -7.43 32.40 -30.15
N SER A 699 -6.72 31.31 -29.85
CA SER A 699 -5.43 30.97 -30.49
C SER A 699 -5.54 30.89 -32.01
N LEU A 700 -6.58 30.22 -32.54
CA LEU A 700 -6.81 30.14 -33.98
C LEU A 700 -7.09 31.53 -34.59
N CYS A 701 -7.96 32.31 -33.95
CA CYS A 701 -8.30 33.67 -34.38
C CYS A 701 -7.06 34.59 -34.36
N LYS A 702 -6.25 34.52 -33.30
CA LYS A 702 -5.01 35.28 -33.14
C LYS A 702 -4.01 34.99 -34.25
N VAL A 703 -3.79 33.71 -34.57
CA VAL A 703 -2.84 33.30 -35.64
C VAL A 703 -3.31 33.75 -37.02
N ARG A 704 -4.63 33.77 -37.26
CA ARG A 704 -5.23 34.27 -38.52
C ARG A 704 -5.38 35.80 -38.58
N GLY A 705 -5.22 36.48 -37.46
CA GLY A 705 -5.52 37.90 -37.29
C GLY A 705 -6.91 38.11 -36.68
N LEU A 706 -6.96 38.90 -35.60
CA LEU A 706 -8.22 39.21 -34.91
C LEU A 706 -9.06 40.18 -35.74
N SER A 707 -10.29 39.78 -36.09
CA SER A 707 -11.22 40.61 -36.88
C SER A 707 -11.90 41.72 -36.06
N GLY A 708 -11.90 41.59 -34.73
CA GLY A 708 -12.61 42.46 -33.82
C GLY A 708 -14.08 42.10 -33.58
N SER A 709 -14.61 41.09 -34.27
CA SER A 709 -15.98 40.58 -34.05
C SER A 709 -16.01 39.16 -33.48
N GLN A 710 -14.84 38.51 -33.44
CA GLN A 710 -14.66 37.13 -33.03
C GLN A 710 -14.93 36.93 -31.54
N GLY A 711 -15.42 35.75 -31.17
CA GLY A 711 -15.71 35.47 -29.77
C GLY A 711 -16.25 34.08 -29.48
N VAL A 712 -16.62 33.85 -28.23
CA VAL A 712 -17.14 32.56 -27.77
C VAL A 712 -18.43 32.73 -26.98
N ILE A 713 -19.44 31.91 -27.28
CA ILE A 713 -20.66 31.76 -26.52
C ILE A 713 -20.49 30.60 -25.53
N ILE A 714 -20.70 30.88 -24.23
CA ILE A 714 -20.56 29.93 -23.14
C ILE A 714 -21.81 29.90 -22.23
N PRO A 715 -21.97 28.86 -21.40
CA PRO A 715 -23.02 28.83 -20.39
C PRO A 715 -22.81 29.91 -19.32
N GLN A 716 -23.88 30.61 -18.94
CA GLN A 716 -23.87 31.55 -17.80
C GLN A 716 -23.37 30.88 -16.51
N ALA A 717 -23.69 29.60 -16.34
CA ALA A 717 -23.27 28.80 -15.19
C ALA A 717 -21.74 28.62 -15.08
N ASN A 718 -20.98 28.81 -16.17
CA ASN A 718 -19.52 28.72 -16.17
C ASN A 718 -18.80 30.06 -15.92
N VAL A 719 -19.51 31.20 -15.86
CA VAL A 719 -18.87 32.51 -15.60
C VAL A 719 -18.00 32.49 -14.33
N PRO A 720 -18.41 31.87 -13.21
CA PRO A 720 -17.55 31.73 -12.03
C PRO A 720 -16.29 30.89 -12.25
N ASP A 721 -16.26 30.03 -13.27
CA ASP A 721 -15.12 29.13 -13.56
C ASP A 721 -14.03 29.80 -14.43
N LEU A 722 -14.27 31.03 -14.89
CA LEU A 722 -13.38 31.73 -15.79
C LEU A 722 -12.09 32.17 -15.09
N HIS A 723 -10.97 31.75 -15.68
CA HIS A 723 -9.62 32.16 -15.35
C HIS A 723 -8.77 32.17 -16.63
N LEU A 724 -9.16 33.02 -17.58
CA LEU A 724 -8.55 33.12 -18.89
C LEU A 724 -7.11 33.66 -18.81
N SER A 725 -6.32 33.35 -19.84
CA SER A 725 -4.97 33.90 -19.98
C SER A 725 -5.02 35.43 -20.11
N PRO A 726 -3.98 36.14 -19.65
CA PRO A 726 -3.90 37.60 -19.77
C PRO A 726 -4.12 38.09 -21.21
N GLU A 727 -3.61 37.35 -22.20
CA GLU A 727 -3.76 37.70 -23.62
C GLU A 727 -5.22 37.75 -24.08
N VAL A 728 -6.07 36.83 -23.61
CA VAL A 728 -7.50 36.83 -23.95
C VAL A 728 -8.18 38.02 -23.29
N VAL A 729 -7.90 38.25 -22.00
CA VAL A 729 -8.49 39.38 -21.25
C VAL A 729 -8.11 40.71 -21.89
N ASP A 730 -6.86 40.87 -22.32
CA ASP A 730 -6.39 42.08 -23.00
C ASP A 730 -7.03 42.26 -24.38
N ALA A 731 -7.28 41.17 -25.12
CA ALA A 731 -8.01 41.23 -26.38
C ALA A 731 -9.47 41.64 -26.19
N VAL A 732 -10.15 41.15 -25.14
CA VAL A 732 -11.51 41.58 -24.80
C VAL A 732 -11.54 43.04 -24.36
N ARG A 733 -10.60 43.46 -23.50
CA ARG A 733 -10.48 44.87 -23.07
C ARG A 733 -10.25 45.82 -24.26
N ALA A 734 -9.52 45.36 -25.27
CA ALA A 734 -9.29 46.12 -26.51
C ALA A 734 -10.46 46.05 -27.50
N GLY A 735 -11.56 45.36 -27.19
CA GLY A 735 -12.70 45.16 -28.10
C GLY A 735 -12.34 44.35 -29.34
N ARG A 736 -11.32 43.49 -29.27
CA ARG A 736 -10.84 42.67 -30.39
C ARG A 736 -11.33 41.23 -30.37
N PHE A 737 -11.90 40.81 -29.25
CA PHE A 737 -12.44 39.48 -29.01
C PHE A 737 -13.57 39.60 -27.99
N HIS A 738 -14.52 38.68 -27.98
CA HIS A 738 -15.71 38.78 -27.12
C HIS A 738 -16.04 37.45 -26.44
N VAL A 739 -16.58 37.51 -25.23
CA VAL A 739 -17.11 36.33 -24.52
C VAL A 739 -18.55 36.63 -24.11
N TYR A 740 -19.47 35.76 -24.53
CA TYR A 740 -20.90 35.91 -24.30
C TYR A 740 -21.41 34.78 -23.44
N ALA A 741 -22.15 35.12 -22.39
CA ALA A 741 -22.80 34.17 -21.51
C ALA A 741 -24.30 34.07 -21.86
N VAL A 742 -24.79 32.83 -21.95
CA VAL A 742 -26.20 32.53 -22.24
C VAL A 742 -26.76 31.53 -21.22
N SER A 743 -28.05 31.70 -20.89
CA SER A 743 -28.79 30.78 -20.02
C SER A 743 -29.75 29.89 -20.79
N HIS A 744 -30.11 30.26 -22.02
CA HIS A 744 -31.07 29.52 -22.85
C HIS A 744 -30.67 29.58 -24.33
N VAL A 745 -30.98 28.52 -25.09
CA VAL A 745 -30.61 28.39 -26.52
C VAL A 745 -31.13 29.56 -27.38
N SER A 746 -32.28 30.14 -27.02
CA SER A 746 -32.83 31.31 -27.73
C SER A 746 -31.87 32.50 -27.74
N GLU A 747 -31.11 32.71 -26.67
CA GLU A 747 -30.22 33.86 -26.53
C GLU A 747 -28.98 33.72 -27.43
N GLY A 748 -28.43 32.52 -27.53
CA GLY A 748 -27.32 32.23 -28.44
C GLY A 748 -27.76 32.29 -29.90
N LEU A 749 -28.99 31.83 -30.20
CA LEU A 749 -29.56 31.87 -31.54
C LEU A 749 -29.76 33.31 -32.03
N GLU A 750 -30.25 34.20 -31.17
CA GLU A 750 -30.38 35.64 -31.45
C GLU A 750 -29.01 36.26 -31.78
N LEU A 751 -27.98 35.91 -31.01
CA LEU A 751 -26.63 36.43 -31.23
C LEU A 751 -25.99 35.92 -32.53
N LEU A 752 -26.19 34.64 -32.86
CA LEU A 752 -25.60 34.00 -34.04
C LEU A 752 -26.28 34.41 -35.35
N THR A 753 -27.59 34.68 -35.32
CA THR A 753 -28.39 35.01 -36.51
C THR A 753 -28.67 36.51 -36.67
N GLY A 754 -28.66 37.27 -35.57
CA GLY A 754 -29.14 38.66 -35.54
C GLY A 754 -30.66 38.79 -35.60
N VAL A 755 -31.41 37.68 -35.47
CA VAL A 755 -32.87 37.62 -35.58
C VAL A 755 -33.48 37.18 -34.24
N PRO A 756 -34.58 37.81 -33.76
CA PRO A 756 -35.26 37.38 -32.55
C PRO A 756 -35.67 35.90 -32.59
N ALA A 757 -35.48 35.15 -31.50
CA ALA A 757 -35.82 33.73 -31.47
C ALA A 757 -37.34 33.50 -31.58
N GLY A 758 -38.13 34.39 -30.95
CA GLY A 758 -39.60 34.32 -30.90
C GLY A 758 -40.11 33.57 -29.67
N LYS A 759 -41.28 33.97 -29.17
CA LYS A 759 -41.99 33.27 -28.09
C LYS A 759 -43.32 32.75 -28.60
N ARG A 760 -43.67 31.54 -28.18
CA ARG A 760 -44.92 30.88 -28.56
C ARG A 760 -46.10 31.59 -27.89
N ASP A 761 -47.13 31.87 -28.66
CA ASP A 761 -48.39 32.42 -28.17
C ASP A 761 -49.33 31.32 -27.61
N GLU A 762 -50.48 31.73 -27.06
CA GLU A 762 -51.50 30.81 -26.53
C GLU A 762 -52.12 29.91 -27.60
N ALA A 763 -52.12 30.34 -28.86
CA ALA A 763 -52.57 29.55 -30.01
C ALA A 763 -51.51 28.55 -30.50
N GLY A 764 -50.34 28.55 -29.88
CA GLY A 764 -49.26 27.64 -30.19
C GLY A 764 -48.41 28.04 -31.40
N ARG A 765 -48.50 29.29 -31.86
CA ARG A 765 -47.74 29.82 -33.00
C ARG A 765 -46.59 30.72 -32.54
N TYR A 766 -45.53 30.75 -33.32
CA TYR A 766 -44.43 31.70 -33.14
C TYR A 766 -44.61 32.90 -34.09
N PRO A 767 -44.18 34.12 -33.72
CA PRO A 767 -44.30 35.28 -34.58
C PRO A 767 -43.54 35.10 -35.91
N GLU A 768 -44.14 35.58 -37.01
CA GLU A 768 -43.49 35.55 -38.32
C GLU A 768 -42.17 36.33 -38.31
N GLY A 769 -41.20 35.87 -39.09
CA GLY A 769 -39.86 36.48 -39.17
C GLY A 769 -38.95 36.21 -37.97
N THR A 770 -39.42 35.52 -36.92
CA THR A 770 -38.58 35.01 -35.84
C THR A 770 -37.97 33.66 -36.18
N VAL A 771 -36.85 33.28 -35.55
CA VAL A 771 -36.17 32.03 -35.89
C VAL A 771 -37.07 30.80 -35.66
N PHE A 772 -37.78 30.74 -34.53
CA PHE A 772 -38.72 29.65 -34.25
C PHE A 772 -39.96 29.71 -35.15
N GLY A 773 -40.42 30.91 -35.55
CA GLY A 773 -41.47 31.07 -36.57
C GLY A 773 -41.08 30.45 -37.91
N LEU A 774 -39.89 30.77 -38.41
CA LEU A 774 -39.36 30.20 -39.65
C LEU A 774 -39.21 28.68 -39.59
N CYS A 775 -38.72 28.16 -38.46
CA CYS A 775 -38.62 26.71 -38.24
C CYS A 775 -40.01 26.04 -38.24
N GLN A 776 -40.99 26.64 -37.56
CA GLN A 776 -42.37 26.14 -37.51
C GLN A 776 -42.97 26.08 -38.92
N THR A 777 -42.92 27.20 -39.66
CA THR A 777 -43.42 27.26 -41.05
C THR A 777 -42.77 26.20 -41.93
N ARG A 778 -41.44 26.03 -41.83
CA ARG A 778 -40.73 25.03 -42.64
C ARG A 778 -41.16 23.60 -42.31
N LEU A 779 -41.35 23.27 -41.03
CA LEU A 779 -41.82 21.96 -40.61
C LEU A 779 -43.26 21.67 -41.07
N GLU A 780 -44.12 22.67 -41.05
CA GLU A 780 -45.50 22.58 -41.56
C GLU A 780 -45.50 22.31 -43.08
N GLU A 781 -44.70 23.06 -43.86
CA GLU A 781 -44.51 22.82 -45.30
C GLU A 781 -44.01 21.40 -45.59
N MET A 782 -43.04 20.92 -44.81
CA MET A 782 -42.48 19.58 -44.97
C MET A 782 -43.52 18.49 -44.64
N ALA A 783 -44.33 18.69 -43.61
CA ALA A 783 -45.41 17.78 -43.25
C ALA A 783 -46.50 17.70 -44.33
N GLU A 784 -46.91 18.84 -44.90
CA GLU A 784 -47.84 18.87 -46.02
C GLU A 784 -47.28 18.18 -47.26
N THR A 785 -46.01 18.43 -47.57
CA THR A 785 -45.32 17.81 -48.71
C THR A 785 -45.24 16.30 -48.52
N LEU A 786 -44.83 15.83 -47.33
CA LEU A 786 -44.76 14.40 -47.02
C LEU A 786 -46.13 13.74 -47.10
N ARG A 787 -47.20 14.42 -46.67
CA ARG A 787 -48.57 13.93 -46.81
C ARG A 787 -48.97 13.75 -48.28
N ARG A 788 -48.54 14.66 -49.17
CA ARG A 788 -48.81 14.55 -50.62
C ARG A 788 -48.08 13.38 -51.29
N PHE A 789 -46.90 12.99 -50.80
CA PHE A 789 -46.14 11.84 -51.34
C PHE A 789 -46.51 10.49 -50.72
N ARG A 790 -47.24 10.48 -49.60
CA ARG A 790 -47.74 9.25 -48.93
C ARG A 790 -49.09 8.77 -49.47
N HIS A 791 -49.77 9.60 -50.24
CA HIS A 791 -50.94 9.26 -51.05
C HIS A 791 -50.52 9.12 -52.50
#